data_AF-A0A945S401-F1
#
_entry.id   AF-A0A945S401-F1
#
_cell.length_a   1.000
_cell.length_b   1.000
_cell.length_c   1.000
_cell.angle_alpha   90.00
_cell.angle_beta   90.00
_cell.angle_gamma   90.00
#
_symmetry.space_group_name_H-M   'P 1'
#
loop_
_entity.id
_entity.type
_entity.pdbx_description
1 polymer ?
#
loop_
_entity_poly.entity_id
_entity_poly.type
_entity_poly.pdbx_seq_one_letter_code
_entity_poly.pdbx_strand_id
1 'polypeptide(L)'
;MADLEFRKDIAEVRQSWQAFWAGTLNRPILLATPPKAGVEPVAKPAWGAAFSRPYDEVVDQALRWAETHEFLGDAVPFFTPSLIIDLMPAFLGAEITQIRESWGTDTHAEPCIEDLSSADIRFRRSSVWWEKWVRLAERIKRKCAGRLIFGSAAPFYNNLDTLAALRGNVELMTDFYDNPAGVHRAMEQIMVAYGEVTDEVSRILEIGTYGSVTGHGFYAEGRAATPQCDFGFNIGKEHFDEFALPYLRQEFDHLDAVEYHLDGPGNIVHAESICGIEKVKVIQWVPGAGESQTQDWTWLYEKINALGKGLWLHAGSPEAAVTLWEKYNRSGRMILHINAGDRDAVGRYLDAFDSVGDVRSPHRPAASKPVYCGELAGLASAEFAERYVPRDAPVLCLRAADFLAGNTPSEAIEAAIASARNSGSLAAVVLDTQDWLIDRAVLLPSNMELVIDGCTLKLADGVFDNIIRSAGIEPDPAAPNGVCATIEPTENIRITGRNNAVIEGADNPYRAANPKTGVVEEWTGDYFGWRTVGILLSRASRYEISGFTMRKTHCWAISQDQCSHGYLHDIVFNTNVKNGDGIDFRNGCSFCLVDAISGTTSDDTVACTALNGSYITPESNYVYPMQPMGLEYAGDAADIHDMVIRNIRTGGKHHGVICLATAPSVYNISIENVLEEAPSVRESCVRIYTGYGSGYGKGNLRNISVTNVVSRGARFAVIVKADVKDVQFAGVRQLREDGATHLFEGESENLTME
;
A
#
# COMPACT_ATOMS: atom_id res chain seq x y z
N MET A 1 28.33 -13.10 -17.20
CA MET A 1 28.04 -13.04 -15.75
C MET A 1 29.02 -13.98 -15.07
N ALA A 2 29.70 -13.53 -14.02
CA ALA A 2 30.82 -14.29 -13.44
C ALA A 2 30.34 -15.50 -12.66
N ASP A 3 30.82 -16.70 -13.01
CA ASP A 3 30.73 -17.88 -12.16
C ASP A 3 31.47 -17.62 -10.84
N LEU A 4 30.98 -18.18 -9.73
CA LEU A 4 31.69 -18.15 -8.44
C LEU A 4 32.43 -19.46 -8.19
N GLU A 5 33.72 -19.39 -7.86
CA GLU A 5 34.58 -20.56 -7.59
C GLU A 5 33.95 -21.52 -6.57
N PHE A 6 33.37 -20.97 -5.49
CA PHE A 6 32.80 -21.75 -4.38
C PHE A 6 31.29 -22.02 -4.53
N ARG A 7 30.64 -21.53 -5.59
CA ARG A 7 29.21 -21.78 -5.88
C ARG A 7 28.98 -21.84 -7.39
N LYS A 8 29.18 -23.03 -7.96
CA LYS A 8 29.12 -23.26 -9.43
C LYS A 8 27.72 -23.08 -10.04
N ASP A 9 26.69 -23.29 -9.24
CA ASP A 9 25.26 -23.16 -9.55
C ASP A 9 24.70 -21.80 -9.09
N ILE A 10 25.54 -20.77 -8.97
CA ILE A 10 25.11 -19.44 -8.50
C ILE A 10 23.97 -18.83 -9.33
N ALA A 11 23.86 -19.17 -10.61
CA ALA A 11 22.75 -18.70 -11.46
C ALA A 11 21.38 -19.20 -10.97
N GLU A 12 21.29 -20.44 -10.50
CA GLU A 12 20.05 -21.03 -9.96
C GLU A 12 19.73 -20.46 -8.57
N VAL A 13 20.77 -20.28 -7.75
CA VAL A 13 20.65 -19.62 -6.43
C VAL A 13 20.15 -18.18 -6.60
N ARG A 14 20.66 -17.43 -7.58
CA ARG A 14 20.20 -16.07 -7.89
C ARG A 14 18.72 -16.02 -8.24
N GLN A 15 18.25 -16.95 -9.05
CA GLN A 15 16.82 -17.05 -9.38
C GLN A 15 15.97 -17.30 -8.14
N SER A 16 16.45 -18.16 -7.23
CA SER A 16 15.76 -18.42 -5.95
C SER A 16 15.67 -17.16 -5.09
N TRP A 17 16.75 -16.38 -5.00
CA TRP A 17 16.75 -15.10 -4.29
C TRP A 17 15.88 -14.02 -4.96
N GLN A 18 15.86 -13.93 -6.30
CA GLN A 18 14.96 -13.02 -7.02
C GLN A 18 13.48 -13.37 -6.73
N ALA A 19 13.13 -14.65 -6.83
CA ALA A 19 11.80 -15.14 -6.52
C ALA A 19 11.44 -14.89 -5.04
N PHE A 20 12.40 -15.05 -4.13
CA PHE A 20 12.22 -14.73 -2.73
C PHE A 20 11.90 -13.24 -2.52
N TRP A 21 12.70 -12.31 -3.05
CA TRP A 21 12.42 -10.88 -2.87
C TRP A 21 11.10 -10.45 -3.54
N ALA A 22 10.72 -11.10 -4.64
CA ALA A 22 9.41 -10.93 -5.28
C ALA A 22 8.24 -11.56 -4.47
N GLY A 23 8.51 -12.47 -3.54
CA GLY A 23 7.50 -13.19 -2.77
C GLY A 23 6.83 -14.33 -3.54
N THR A 24 7.48 -14.84 -4.59
CA THR A 24 6.96 -15.89 -5.49
C THR A 24 7.66 -17.23 -5.32
N LEU A 25 8.63 -17.34 -4.40
CA LEU A 25 9.31 -18.58 -4.11
C LEU A 25 8.38 -19.55 -3.34
N ASN A 26 8.06 -20.70 -3.94
CA ASN A 26 7.16 -21.72 -3.39
C ASN A 26 7.79 -22.62 -2.31
N ARG A 27 8.80 -22.11 -1.61
CA ARG A 27 9.51 -22.74 -0.47
C ARG A 27 10.29 -21.64 0.28
N PRO A 28 10.77 -21.86 1.50
CA PRO A 28 11.67 -20.91 2.12
C PRO A 28 13.05 -20.95 1.45
N ILE A 29 13.81 -19.86 1.59
CA ILE A 29 15.26 -19.86 1.39
C ILE A 29 15.90 -20.73 2.47
N LEU A 30 16.76 -21.66 2.06
CA LEU A 30 17.44 -22.60 2.96
C LEU A 30 18.93 -22.28 3.04
N LEU A 31 19.42 -21.95 4.23
CA LEU A 31 20.81 -21.56 4.44
C LEU A 31 21.56 -22.61 5.26
N ALA A 32 22.56 -23.26 4.65
CA ALA A 32 23.49 -24.16 5.31
C ALA A 32 24.93 -23.95 4.82
N THR A 33 25.87 -23.86 5.76
CA THR A 33 27.30 -23.68 5.46
C THR A 33 28.18 -24.66 6.25
N PRO A 34 28.01 -25.98 6.07
CA PRO A 34 28.79 -26.96 6.82
C PRO A 34 30.25 -27.01 6.36
N PRO A 35 31.18 -27.50 7.20
CA PRO A 35 32.54 -27.79 6.78
C PRO A 35 32.56 -28.96 5.79
N LYS A 36 33.49 -28.93 4.83
CA LYS A 36 33.68 -30.03 3.88
C LYS A 36 34.14 -31.29 4.59
N ALA A 37 33.55 -32.43 4.21
CA ALA A 37 33.92 -33.73 4.77
C ALA A 37 35.42 -34.02 4.60
N GLY A 38 36.09 -34.39 5.69
CA GLY A 38 37.52 -34.72 5.70
C GLY A 38 38.47 -33.53 5.56
N VAL A 39 37.97 -32.29 5.60
CA VAL A 39 38.79 -31.07 5.60
C VAL A 39 38.71 -30.41 6.98
N GLU A 40 39.86 -30.06 7.55
CA GLU A 40 39.91 -29.35 8.83
C GLU A 40 39.30 -27.94 8.66
N PRO A 41 38.25 -27.58 9.42
CA PRO A 41 37.55 -26.32 9.22
C PRO A 41 38.37 -25.11 9.70
N VAL A 42 38.43 -24.08 8.86
CA VAL A 42 38.95 -22.76 9.25
C VAL A 42 37.78 -21.85 9.61
N ALA A 43 37.78 -21.24 10.80
CA ALA A 43 36.73 -20.30 11.19
C ALA A 43 36.73 -19.02 10.32
N LYS A 44 35.54 -18.51 10.02
CA LYS A 44 35.37 -17.19 9.38
C LYS A 44 35.98 -16.09 10.28
N PRO A 45 36.61 -15.05 9.72
CA PRO A 45 37.08 -13.93 10.53
C PRO A 45 35.93 -13.30 11.34
N ALA A 46 36.20 -12.97 12.59
CA ALA A 46 35.26 -12.24 13.43
C ALA A 46 34.98 -10.84 12.86
N TRP A 47 33.82 -10.28 13.21
CA TRP A 47 33.49 -8.89 12.95
C TRP A 47 34.57 -7.96 13.53
N GLY A 48 34.93 -6.90 12.80
CA GLY A 48 35.97 -5.94 13.21
C GLY A 48 37.40 -6.47 13.20
N ALA A 49 37.66 -7.72 12.79
CA ALA A 49 39.00 -8.32 12.86
C ALA A 49 40.08 -7.52 12.10
N ALA A 50 39.71 -6.77 11.06
CA ALA A 50 40.63 -5.93 10.31
C ALA A 50 41.11 -4.68 11.08
N PHE A 51 40.50 -4.36 12.21
CA PHE A 51 40.91 -3.26 13.07
C PHE A 51 42.33 -3.43 13.61
N SER A 52 42.61 -4.62 14.15
CA SER A 52 43.83 -4.93 14.88
C SER A 52 44.75 -5.91 14.16
N ARG A 53 44.33 -6.45 13.01
CA ARG A 53 45.09 -7.44 12.23
C ARG A 53 45.41 -6.92 10.83
N PRO A 54 46.54 -7.37 10.22
CA PRO A 54 46.84 -7.05 8.84
C PRO A 54 45.71 -7.48 7.90
N TYR A 55 45.31 -6.59 6.98
CA TYR A 55 44.16 -6.84 6.09
C TYR A 55 44.32 -8.11 5.26
N ASP A 56 45.52 -8.37 4.74
CA ASP A 56 45.78 -9.57 3.94
C ASP A 56 45.57 -10.86 4.75
N GLU A 57 45.93 -10.89 6.03
CA GLU A 57 45.72 -12.05 6.90
C GLU A 57 44.23 -12.33 7.13
N VAL A 58 43.43 -11.27 7.32
CA VAL A 58 41.98 -11.37 7.50
C VAL A 58 41.31 -11.86 6.22
N VAL A 59 41.69 -11.30 5.07
CA VAL A 59 41.15 -11.71 3.77
C VAL A 59 41.56 -13.14 3.41
N ASP A 60 42.80 -13.54 3.71
CA ASP A 60 43.28 -14.91 3.49
C ASP A 60 42.59 -15.92 4.42
N GLN A 61 42.26 -15.52 5.65
CA GLN A 61 41.42 -16.34 6.53
C GLN A 61 39.99 -16.48 5.97
N ALA A 62 39.38 -15.41 5.44
CA ALA A 62 38.06 -15.48 4.82
C ALA A 62 38.03 -16.43 3.61
N LEU A 63 39.06 -16.37 2.77
CA LEU A 63 39.20 -17.29 1.64
C LEU A 63 39.41 -18.73 2.09
N ARG A 64 40.29 -18.97 3.06
CA ARG A 64 40.49 -20.32 3.61
C ARG A 64 39.22 -20.88 4.26
N TRP A 65 38.45 -20.06 4.97
CA TRP A 65 37.14 -20.46 5.47
C TRP A 65 36.24 -20.94 4.31
N ALA A 66 36.13 -20.18 3.23
CA ALA A 66 35.34 -20.59 2.06
C ALA A 66 35.90 -21.84 1.36
N GLU A 67 37.23 -22.03 1.37
CA GLU A 67 37.88 -23.24 0.85
C GLU A 67 37.54 -24.49 1.68
N THR A 68 37.35 -24.36 3.00
CA THR A 68 37.04 -25.48 3.90
C THR A 68 35.55 -25.73 4.11
N HIS A 69 34.65 -24.88 3.59
CA HIS A 69 33.20 -24.99 3.80
C HIS A 69 32.44 -25.20 2.49
N GLU A 70 31.28 -25.85 2.58
CA GLU A 70 30.29 -25.88 1.51
C GLU A 70 29.26 -24.77 1.71
N PHE A 71 28.67 -24.32 0.61
CA PHE A 71 27.55 -23.39 0.61
C PHE A 71 26.39 -24.14 -0.02
N LEU A 72 25.44 -24.60 0.81
CA LEU A 72 24.37 -25.51 0.41
C LEU A 72 22.99 -24.82 0.46
N GLY A 73 22.01 -25.40 -0.22
CA GLY A 73 20.70 -24.76 -0.39
C GLY A 73 20.84 -23.47 -1.20
N ASP A 74 20.35 -22.36 -0.67
CA ASP A 74 20.43 -21.03 -1.26
C ASP A 74 21.56 -20.17 -0.67
N ALA A 75 22.40 -20.76 0.19
CA ALA A 75 23.53 -20.06 0.79
C ALA A 75 24.54 -19.61 -0.29
N VAL A 76 25.00 -18.37 -0.15
CA VAL A 76 26.05 -17.79 -1.00
C VAL A 76 27.36 -17.61 -0.24
N PRO A 77 28.52 -17.79 -0.89
CA PRO A 77 29.80 -17.50 -0.27
C PRO A 77 30.02 -15.98 -0.20
N PHE A 78 30.10 -15.41 1.00
CA PHE A 78 30.26 -13.96 1.13
C PHE A 78 31.19 -13.52 2.27
N PHE A 79 31.81 -12.35 2.09
CA PHE A 79 32.58 -11.69 3.12
C PHE A 79 32.35 -10.17 3.11
N THR A 80 32.06 -9.62 4.30
CA THR A 80 31.77 -8.20 4.49
C THR A 80 33.03 -7.47 4.94
N PRO A 81 33.39 -6.33 4.30
CA PRO A 81 34.41 -5.45 4.84
C PRO A 81 33.98 -4.90 6.20
N SER A 82 34.60 -5.41 7.27
CA SER A 82 34.30 -5.00 8.64
C SER A 82 35.57 -4.51 9.31
N LEU A 83 35.55 -3.25 9.76
CA LEU A 83 36.70 -2.57 10.35
C LEU A 83 36.42 -2.14 11.78
N ILE A 84 35.38 -1.33 12.00
CA ILE A 84 34.97 -0.81 13.30
C ILE A 84 33.45 -0.80 13.37
N ILE A 85 32.92 -0.65 14.58
CA ILE A 85 31.57 -0.12 14.81
C ILE A 85 31.60 1.40 14.59
N ASP A 86 30.44 2.02 14.34
CA ASP A 86 30.31 3.46 14.02
C ASP A 86 31.08 3.91 12.76
N LEU A 87 31.04 3.11 11.69
CA LEU A 87 31.66 3.47 10.41
C LEU A 87 31.14 4.79 9.86
N MET A 88 29.83 5.04 9.94
CA MET A 88 29.24 6.26 9.41
C MET A 88 29.72 7.50 10.18
N PRO A 89 29.63 7.58 11.53
CA PRO A 89 30.28 8.66 12.30
C PRO A 89 31.77 8.85 11.98
N ALA A 90 32.53 7.76 11.83
CA ALA A 90 33.95 7.82 11.49
C ALA A 90 34.22 8.46 10.11
N PHE A 91 33.36 8.18 9.12
CA PHE A 91 33.43 8.78 7.79
C PHE A 91 33.01 10.26 7.78
N LEU A 92 32.19 10.68 8.76
CA LEU A 92 31.78 12.07 8.96
C LEU A 92 32.81 12.89 9.75
N GLY A 93 33.80 12.23 10.34
CA GLY A 93 34.95 12.86 11.01
C GLY A 93 34.99 12.71 12.52
N ALA A 94 34.18 11.82 13.10
CA ALA A 94 34.29 11.49 14.52
C ALA A 94 35.61 10.75 14.81
N GLU A 95 36.19 11.04 15.98
CA GLU A 95 37.25 10.22 16.53
C GLU A 95 36.67 8.91 17.06
N ILE A 96 37.43 7.83 16.96
CA ILE A 96 36.98 6.49 17.34
C ILE A 96 37.85 5.98 18.49
N THR A 97 37.20 5.62 19.60
CA THR A 97 37.85 5.03 20.77
C THR A 97 37.62 3.54 20.84
N GLN A 98 38.50 2.84 21.56
CA GLN A 98 38.30 1.43 21.90
C GLN A 98 37.70 1.33 23.29
N ILE A 99 36.65 0.52 23.42
CA ILE A 99 36.05 0.17 24.69
C ILE A 99 36.28 -1.32 24.95
N ARG A 100 36.61 -1.67 26.20
CA ARG A 100 36.78 -3.07 26.59
C ARG A 100 35.49 -3.58 27.19
N GLU A 101 34.81 -4.40 26.42
CA GLU A 101 33.58 -5.11 26.77
C GLU A 101 33.87 -6.43 27.48
N SER A 102 32.84 -7.01 28.10
CA SER A 102 32.95 -8.33 28.74
C SER A 102 33.17 -9.48 27.73
N TRP A 103 32.78 -9.27 26.47
CA TRP A 103 32.92 -10.21 25.36
C TRP A 103 34.06 -9.88 24.38
N GLY A 104 34.74 -8.74 24.51
CA GLY A 104 35.80 -8.35 23.58
C GLY A 104 36.27 -6.89 23.68
N THR A 105 36.93 -6.42 22.64
CA THR A 105 37.22 -4.99 22.44
C THR A 105 36.27 -4.48 21.37
N ASP A 106 35.53 -3.43 21.68
CA ASP A 106 34.61 -2.74 20.78
C ASP A 106 35.13 -1.33 20.45
N THR A 107 34.47 -0.63 19.53
CA THR A 107 34.83 0.73 19.12
C THR A 107 33.63 1.65 19.07
N HIS A 108 33.75 2.86 19.59
CA HIS A 108 32.68 3.85 19.57
C HIS A 108 33.18 5.21 19.10
N ALA A 109 32.31 5.95 18.43
CA ALA A 109 32.55 7.35 18.14
C ALA A 109 32.56 8.19 19.43
N GLU A 110 33.52 9.11 19.53
CA GLU A 110 33.44 10.19 20.51
C GLU A 110 32.48 11.27 19.98
N PRO A 111 31.47 11.68 20.78
CA PRO A 111 30.61 12.79 20.42
C PRO A 111 31.42 14.05 20.15
N CYS A 112 31.16 14.70 19.01
CA CYS A 112 31.91 15.84 18.53
C CYS A 112 31.03 17.02 18.10
N ILE A 113 29.70 16.88 18.21
CA ILE A 113 28.73 17.95 17.95
C ILE A 113 28.23 18.52 19.29
N GLU A 114 28.56 19.79 19.54
CA GLU A 114 28.06 20.51 20.71
C GLU A 114 26.72 21.22 20.45
N ASP A 115 26.53 21.77 19.25
CA ASP A 115 25.33 22.51 18.85
C ASP A 115 24.82 22.06 17.47
N LEU A 116 23.60 21.51 17.42
CA LEU A 116 22.97 21.05 16.20
C LEU A 116 22.61 22.18 15.24
N SER A 117 22.36 23.38 15.75
CA SER A 117 21.95 24.53 14.91
C SER A 117 23.09 25.02 14.01
N SER A 118 24.34 24.83 14.42
CA SER A 118 25.53 25.22 13.66
C SER A 118 26.36 24.05 13.11
N ALA A 119 25.98 22.81 13.38
CA ALA A 119 26.68 21.62 12.90
C ALA A 119 26.86 21.59 11.36
N ASP A 120 28.05 21.16 10.90
CA ASP A 120 28.39 20.86 9.50
C ASP A 120 28.74 19.38 9.38
N ILE A 121 27.73 18.57 9.07
CA ILE A 121 27.84 17.12 8.90
C ILE A 121 27.92 16.82 7.40
N ARG A 122 28.99 16.16 6.98
CA ARG A 122 29.20 15.79 5.58
C ARG A 122 30.17 14.64 5.47
N PHE A 123 30.08 13.88 4.40
CA PHE A 123 31.03 12.82 4.11
C PHE A 123 32.44 13.39 3.90
N ARG A 124 33.40 12.96 4.72
CA ARG A 124 34.80 13.36 4.63
C ARG A 124 35.60 12.29 3.92
N ARG A 125 35.78 12.42 2.61
CA ARG A 125 36.65 11.55 1.80
C ARG A 125 38.11 11.51 2.28
N SER A 126 38.54 12.54 3.01
CA SER A 126 39.86 12.60 3.68
C SER A 126 39.88 11.96 5.07
N SER A 127 38.78 11.35 5.54
CA SER A 127 38.74 10.62 6.80
C SER A 127 39.74 9.46 6.74
N VAL A 128 40.58 9.33 7.78
CA VAL A 128 41.52 8.21 7.89
C VAL A 128 40.78 6.86 7.92
N TRP A 129 39.54 6.85 8.43
CA TRP A 129 38.69 5.66 8.49
C TRP A 129 38.13 5.31 7.13
N TRP A 130 37.72 6.30 6.34
CA TRP A 130 37.33 6.06 4.95
C TRP A 130 38.50 5.49 4.14
N GLU A 131 39.69 6.08 4.23
CA GLU A 131 40.87 5.55 3.54
C GLU A 131 41.22 4.11 3.98
N LYS A 132 41.14 3.83 5.29
CA LYS A 132 41.36 2.48 5.84
C LYS A 132 40.34 1.49 5.30
N TRP A 133 39.07 1.87 5.24
CA TRP A 133 37.98 1.05 4.74
C TRP A 133 38.14 0.79 3.23
N VAL A 134 38.44 1.82 2.43
CA VAL A 134 38.71 1.68 0.99
C VAL A 134 39.86 0.71 0.74
N ARG A 135 40.97 0.86 1.49
CA ARG A 135 42.11 -0.08 1.38
C ARG A 135 41.69 -1.51 1.70
N LEU A 136 40.85 -1.74 2.71
CA LEU A 136 40.33 -3.07 3.04
C LEU A 136 39.43 -3.62 1.92
N ALA A 137 38.48 -2.81 1.44
CA ALA A 137 37.56 -3.17 0.36
C ALA A 137 38.31 -3.52 -0.93
N GLU A 138 39.33 -2.75 -1.30
CA GLU A 138 40.20 -3.07 -2.45
C GLU A 138 41.00 -4.36 -2.25
N ARG A 139 41.45 -4.67 -1.03
CA ARG A 139 42.13 -5.95 -0.73
C ARG A 139 41.17 -7.12 -0.89
N ILE A 140 39.96 -7.00 -0.34
CA ILE A 140 38.89 -7.99 -0.47
C ILE A 140 38.57 -8.20 -1.96
N LYS A 141 38.29 -7.13 -2.70
CA LYS A 141 37.99 -7.22 -4.13
C LYS A 141 39.09 -7.93 -4.91
N ARG A 142 40.36 -7.54 -4.74
CA ARG A 142 41.48 -8.13 -5.48
C ARG A 142 41.65 -9.62 -5.24
N LYS A 143 41.36 -10.11 -4.04
CA LYS A 143 41.56 -11.52 -3.66
C LYS A 143 40.30 -12.38 -3.80
N CYS A 144 39.11 -11.78 -3.71
CA CYS A 144 37.84 -12.49 -3.60
C CYS A 144 36.91 -12.32 -4.81
N ALA A 145 37.20 -11.41 -5.76
CA ALA A 145 36.40 -11.27 -6.98
C ALA A 145 36.29 -12.60 -7.74
N GLY A 146 35.06 -13.00 -8.08
CA GLY A 146 34.78 -14.31 -8.70
C GLY A 146 34.86 -15.51 -7.74
N ARG A 147 35.11 -15.28 -6.45
CA ARG A 147 35.19 -16.33 -5.41
C ARG A 147 34.14 -16.14 -4.33
N LEU A 148 34.03 -14.92 -3.79
CA LEU A 148 33.05 -14.51 -2.78
C LEU A 148 32.23 -13.32 -3.29
N ILE A 149 30.98 -13.24 -2.84
CA ILE A 149 30.14 -12.04 -2.92
C ILE A 149 30.52 -11.09 -1.78
N PHE A 150 30.35 -9.80 -2.00
CA PHE A 150 30.65 -8.80 -0.99
C PHE A 150 29.45 -8.54 -0.09
N GLY A 151 29.73 -8.27 1.18
CA GLY A 151 28.72 -7.88 2.16
C GLY A 151 28.07 -6.52 1.84
N SER A 152 27.18 -6.10 2.74
CA SER A 152 26.27 -4.97 2.55
C SER A 152 26.90 -3.72 1.91
N ALA A 153 26.12 -3.11 1.01
CA ALA A 153 26.48 -1.87 0.34
C ALA A 153 26.35 -0.61 1.22
N ALA A 154 25.75 -0.74 2.41
CA ALA A 154 25.58 0.34 3.37
C ALA A 154 26.61 0.25 4.51
N PRO A 155 27.11 1.38 5.03
CA PRO A 155 27.80 1.38 6.32
C PRO A 155 26.84 0.94 7.44
N PHE A 156 27.37 0.34 8.50
CA PHE A 156 26.59 -0.06 9.67
C PHE A 156 26.39 1.14 10.60
N TYR A 157 25.20 1.22 11.21
CA TYR A 157 24.71 2.31 12.07
C TYR A 157 24.54 3.63 11.30
N ASN A 158 23.29 3.94 10.93
CA ASN A 158 22.92 5.10 10.13
C ASN A 158 21.84 5.92 10.83
N ASN A 159 21.24 6.89 10.13
CA ASN A 159 20.10 7.65 10.62
C ASN A 159 20.36 8.25 12.02
N LEU A 160 19.46 7.98 12.96
CA LEU A 160 19.45 8.50 14.32
C LEU A 160 20.55 7.88 15.17
N ASP A 161 21.00 6.65 14.86
CA ASP A 161 22.16 6.04 15.52
C ASP A 161 23.44 6.84 15.23
N THR A 162 23.62 7.28 13.97
CA THR A 162 24.74 8.16 13.61
C THR A 162 24.66 9.49 14.35
N LEU A 163 23.48 10.10 14.42
CA LEU A 163 23.33 11.37 15.13
C LEU A 163 23.61 11.20 16.63
N ALA A 164 23.12 10.11 17.22
CA ALA A 164 23.34 9.78 18.62
C ALA A 164 24.83 9.58 18.92
N ALA A 165 25.57 8.93 18.03
CA ALA A 165 27.02 8.75 18.13
C ALA A 165 27.78 10.08 18.02
N LEU A 166 27.35 11.00 17.14
CA LEU A 166 27.98 12.30 16.95
C LEU A 166 27.63 13.33 18.03
N ARG A 167 26.43 13.26 18.60
CA ARG A 167 25.87 14.24 19.54
C ARG A 167 25.95 13.80 21.01
N GLY A 168 25.90 12.50 21.25
CA GLY A 168 25.70 11.90 22.57
C GLY A 168 24.22 11.55 22.80
N ASN A 169 23.97 10.40 23.43
CA ASN A 169 22.60 9.90 23.63
C ASN A 169 21.74 10.83 24.50
N VAL A 170 22.29 11.32 25.62
CA VAL A 170 21.56 12.15 26.59
C VAL A 170 21.23 13.50 26.00
N GLU A 171 22.22 14.08 25.33
CA GLU A 171 22.11 15.36 24.64
C GLU A 171 21.09 15.29 23.52
N LEU A 172 21.14 14.27 22.66
CA LEU A 172 20.17 14.09 21.58
C LEU A 172 18.73 13.92 22.09
N MET A 173 18.52 13.15 23.16
CA MET A 173 17.18 13.03 23.78
C MET A 173 16.67 14.38 24.30
N THR A 174 17.55 15.24 24.77
CA THR A 174 17.19 16.60 25.21
C THR A 174 16.88 17.49 24.02
N ASP A 175 17.64 17.36 22.93
CA ASP A 175 17.46 18.13 21.70
C ASP A 175 16.11 17.86 21.02
N PHE A 176 15.45 16.71 21.23
CA PHE A 176 14.09 16.47 20.73
C PHE A 176 13.07 17.49 21.26
N TYR A 177 13.30 18.02 22.47
CA TYR A 177 12.45 19.03 23.08
C TYR A 177 12.98 20.45 22.86
N ASP A 178 14.29 20.63 23.07
CA ASP A 178 14.91 21.95 23.08
C ASP A 178 15.29 22.46 21.69
N ASN A 179 15.58 21.55 20.74
CA ASN A 179 16.05 21.89 19.40
C ASN A 179 15.63 20.86 18.32
N PRO A 180 14.32 20.54 18.16
CA PRO A 180 13.85 19.55 17.20
C PRO A 180 14.21 19.91 15.75
N ALA A 181 14.21 21.19 15.41
CA ALA A 181 14.63 21.67 14.09
C ALA A 181 16.11 21.39 13.81
N GLY A 182 16.97 21.50 14.83
CA GLY A 182 18.39 21.15 14.74
C GLY A 182 18.59 19.65 14.48
N VAL A 183 17.79 18.80 15.12
CA VAL A 183 17.79 17.35 14.91
C VAL A 183 17.44 17.03 13.46
N HIS A 184 16.34 17.57 12.93
CA HIS A 184 15.95 17.35 11.54
C HIS A 184 17.02 17.81 10.55
N ARG A 185 17.58 19.00 10.76
CA ARG A 185 18.67 19.53 9.91
C ARG A 185 19.90 18.62 9.92
N ALA A 186 20.29 18.11 11.10
CA ALA A 186 21.43 17.21 11.22
C ALA A 186 21.16 15.86 10.53
N MET A 187 19.96 15.31 10.70
CA MET A 187 19.52 14.07 10.08
C MET A 187 19.51 14.18 8.54
N GLU A 188 19.02 15.29 7.97
CA GLU A 188 19.09 15.54 6.52
C GLU A 188 20.54 15.52 6.00
N GLN A 189 21.46 16.16 6.71
CA GLN A 189 22.88 16.15 6.35
C GLN A 189 23.51 14.75 6.44
N ILE A 190 23.15 13.98 7.47
CA ILE A 190 23.57 12.58 7.62
C ILE A 190 23.06 11.75 6.43
N MET A 191 21.81 11.92 6.02
CA MET A 191 21.23 11.15 4.92
C MET A 191 21.84 11.50 3.55
N VAL A 192 22.18 12.77 3.31
CA VAL A 192 22.96 13.18 2.13
C VAL A 192 24.32 12.46 2.12
N ALA A 193 25.04 12.51 3.24
CA ALA A 193 26.34 11.85 3.35
C ALA A 193 26.24 10.32 3.23
N TYR A 194 25.19 9.71 3.77
CA TYR A 194 24.89 8.29 3.64
C TYR A 194 24.71 7.89 2.17
N GLY A 195 23.95 8.67 1.39
CA GLY A 195 23.79 8.45 -0.04
C GLY A 195 25.14 8.45 -0.77
N GLU A 196 25.99 9.45 -0.51
CA GLU A 196 27.33 9.54 -1.11
C GLU A 196 28.23 8.35 -0.74
N VAL A 197 28.23 7.95 0.54
CA VAL A 197 29.01 6.79 1.02
C VAL A 197 28.52 5.52 0.36
N THR A 198 27.20 5.29 0.34
CA THR A 198 26.57 4.09 -0.24
C THR A 198 26.88 3.96 -1.73
N ASP A 199 26.85 5.07 -2.47
CA ASP A 199 27.21 5.08 -3.90
C ASP A 199 28.69 4.71 -4.11
N GLU A 200 29.61 5.24 -3.30
CA GLU A 200 31.03 4.91 -3.39
C GLU A 200 31.34 3.47 -2.97
N VAL A 201 30.75 3.01 -1.87
CA VAL A 201 30.86 1.61 -1.41
C VAL A 201 30.37 0.68 -2.51
N SER A 202 29.21 0.98 -3.10
CA SER A 202 28.63 0.20 -4.20
C SER A 202 29.55 0.13 -5.42
N ARG A 203 30.18 1.26 -5.76
CA ARG A 203 31.14 1.35 -6.87
C ARG A 203 32.42 0.55 -6.58
N ILE A 204 32.99 0.68 -5.38
CA ILE A 204 34.24 0.00 -5.01
C ILE A 204 34.04 -1.51 -5.01
N LEU A 205 32.94 -1.98 -4.44
CA LEU A 205 32.59 -3.40 -4.34
C LEU A 205 31.95 -3.98 -5.61
N GLU A 206 31.74 -3.18 -6.66
CA GLU A 206 31.15 -3.63 -7.93
C GLU A 206 29.80 -4.35 -7.74
N ILE A 207 28.91 -3.77 -6.92
CA ILE A 207 27.62 -4.38 -6.57
C ILE A 207 26.78 -4.66 -7.83
N GLY A 208 26.79 -3.79 -8.83
CA GLY A 208 26.10 -4.05 -10.10
C GLY A 208 26.62 -5.27 -10.89
N THR A 209 27.76 -5.85 -10.52
CA THR A 209 28.31 -7.08 -11.12
C THR A 209 28.05 -8.32 -10.26
N TYR A 210 28.25 -8.20 -8.95
CA TYR A 210 28.24 -9.35 -8.04
C TYR A 210 26.95 -9.47 -7.22
N GLY A 211 26.18 -8.39 -7.09
CA GLY A 211 25.18 -8.22 -6.04
C GLY A 211 25.84 -7.92 -4.68
N SER A 212 25.00 -7.85 -3.64
CA SER A 212 25.46 -7.73 -2.25
C SER A 212 24.69 -8.67 -1.34
N VAL A 213 25.27 -8.90 -0.14
CA VAL A 213 24.72 -9.81 0.86
C VAL A 213 24.62 -9.10 2.20
N THR A 214 23.49 -9.25 2.88
CA THR A 214 23.31 -8.74 4.24
C THR A 214 24.22 -9.45 5.26
N GLY A 215 24.34 -8.93 6.48
CA GLY A 215 25.12 -9.56 7.54
C GLY A 215 24.66 -11.01 7.83
N HIS A 216 23.38 -11.30 7.60
CA HIS A 216 22.74 -12.60 7.85
C HIS A 216 22.73 -13.53 6.63
N GLY A 217 23.38 -13.13 5.53
CA GLY A 217 23.51 -13.97 4.35
C GLY A 217 22.42 -13.79 3.30
N PHE A 218 21.64 -12.71 3.34
CA PHE A 218 20.54 -12.52 2.39
C PHE A 218 21.05 -11.82 1.14
N TYR A 219 21.02 -12.54 0.03
CA TYR A 219 21.60 -12.06 -1.23
C TYR A 219 20.58 -11.30 -2.06
N ALA A 220 21.01 -10.18 -2.66
CA ALA A 220 20.29 -9.52 -3.74
C ALA A 220 21.25 -9.13 -4.87
N GLU A 221 20.73 -9.03 -6.09
CA GLU A 221 21.52 -8.55 -7.24
C GLU A 221 21.87 -7.06 -7.14
N GLY A 222 21.09 -6.32 -6.36
CA GLY A 222 21.32 -4.91 -6.05
C GLY A 222 21.93 -4.70 -4.67
N ARG A 223 21.61 -3.55 -4.08
CA ARG A 223 22.01 -3.11 -2.74
C ARG A 223 21.13 -3.76 -1.68
N ALA A 224 21.68 -4.74 -0.98
CA ALA A 224 21.11 -5.40 0.18
C ALA A 224 21.76 -4.84 1.45
N ALA A 225 20.94 -4.50 2.43
CA ALA A 225 21.42 -4.10 3.74
C ALA A 225 20.47 -4.51 4.85
N THR A 226 20.99 -4.34 6.06
CA THR A 226 20.29 -4.60 7.32
C THR A 226 20.16 -3.30 8.12
N PRO A 227 19.32 -2.33 7.71
CA PRO A 227 19.19 -1.10 8.48
C PRO A 227 18.57 -1.36 9.85
N GLN A 228 18.85 -0.45 10.76
CA GLN A 228 18.40 -0.47 12.15
C GLN A 228 18.27 0.95 12.70
N CYS A 229 17.69 1.06 13.89
CA CYS A 229 17.68 2.27 14.69
C CYS A 229 17.67 1.85 16.16
N ASP A 230 18.85 1.56 16.69
CA ASP A 230 19.02 1.08 18.06
C ASP A 230 18.64 2.17 19.07
N PHE A 231 18.86 3.44 18.71
CA PHE A 231 18.43 4.59 19.48
C PHE A 231 16.92 4.58 19.75
N GLY A 232 16.14 3.92 18.88
CA GLY A 232 14.72 3.67 19.06
C GLY A 232 14.37 3.02 20.40
N PHE A 233 15.29 2.25 21.00
CA PHE A 233 15.13 1.66 22.33
C PHE A 233 14.85 2.71 23.42
N ASN A 234 15.43 3.91 23.29
CA ASN A 234 15.35 4.96 24.30
C ASN A 234 14.07 5.82 24.21
N ILE A 235 13.28 5.66 23.14
CA ILE A 235 12.19 6.59 22.83
C ILE A 235 10.86 5.88 22.54
N GLY A 236 9.77 6.62 22.81
CA GLY A 236 8.42 6.18 22.47
C GLY A 236 8.12 6.29 20.97
N LYS A 237 7.02 5.65 20.56
CA LYS A 237 6.58 5.58 19.15
C LYS A 237 6.45 6.96 18.48
N GLU A 238 5.93 7.95 19.19
CA GLU A 238 5.70 9.30 18.66
C GLU A 238 7.01 9.96 18.20
N HIS A 239 8.04 9.97 19.06
CA HIS A 239 9.36 10.49 18.67
C HIS A 239 10.05 9.62 17.61
N PHE A 240 9.83 8.29 17.65
CA PHE A 240 10.39 7.43 16.61
C PHE A 240 9.77 7.76 15.23
N ASP A 241 8.45 7.93 15.18
CA ASP A 241 7.72 8.29 13.96
C ASP A 241 8.12 9.67 13.42
N GLU A 242 8.47 10.61 14.29
CA GLU A 242 8.91 11.96 13.91
C GLU A 242 10.40 12.00 13.51
N PHE A 243 11.30 11.47 14.35
CA PHE A 243 12.75 11.69 14.24
C PHE A 243 13.53 10.53 13.62
N ALA A 244 13.00 9.30 13.60
CA ALA A 244 13.66 8.15 13.00
C ALA A 244 13.02 7.74 11.67
N LEU A 245 11.68 7.59 11.65
CA LEU A 245 10.94 6.98 10.54
C LEU A 245 11.13 7.69 9.19
N PRO A 246 11.13 9.05 9.08
CA PRO A 246 11.33 9.72 7.81
C PRO A 246 12.72 9.47 7.22
N TYR A 247 13.73 9.37 8.06
CA TYR A 247 15.12 9.17 7.63
C TYR A 247 15.45 7.70 7.39
N LEU A 248 14.81 6.79 8.12
CA LEU A 248 14.79 5.37 7.77
C LEU A 248 14.19 5.15 6.38
N ARG A 249 13.09 5.86 6.03
CA ARG A 249 12.54 5.82 4.65
C ARG A 249 13.57 6.27 3.62
N GLN A 250 14.28 7.37 3.86
CA GLN A 250 15.37 7.82 2.99
C GLN A 250 16.49 6.77 2.89
N GLU A 251 16.86 6.14 4.00
CA GLU A 251 17.88 5.08 4.02
C GLU A 251 17.46 3.89 3.14
N PHE A 252 16.21 3.46 3.29
CA PHE A 252 15.62 2.38 2.48
C PHE A 252 15.54 2.74 1.00
N ASP A 253 15.35 4.01 0.65
CA ASP A 253 15.24 4.44 -0.75
C ASP A 253 16.53 4.19 -1.55
N HIS A 254 17.68 4.16 -0.90
CA HIS A 254 18.96 3.80 -1.51
C HIS A 254 19.21 2.29 -1.66
N LEU A 255 18.29 1.45 -1.19
CA LEU A 255 18.43 -0.01 -1.13
C LEU A 255 17.42 -0.72 -2.04
N ASP A 256 17.83 -1.86 -2.59
CA ASP A 256 17.00 -2.73 -3.43
C ASP A 256 16.36 -3.87 -2.61
N ALA A 257 17.04 -4.30 -1.53
CA ALA A 257 16.58 -5.34 -0.63
C ALA A 257 16.83 -4.95 0.82
N VAL A 258 15.75 -4.92 1.62
CA VAL A 258 15.78 -4.50 3.01
C VAL A 258 15.30 -5.63 3.92
N GLU A 259 16.22 -6.13 4.74
CA GLU A 259 15.89 -6.79 6.01
C GLU A 259 16.03 -5.75 7.12
N TYR A 260 15.02 -5.56 7.96
CA TYR A 260 15.15 -4.63 9.08
C TYR A 260 15.54 -5.38 10.35
N HIS A 261 16.59 -4.91 11.03
CA HIS A 261 17.02 -5.44 12.31
C HIS A 261 16.18 -4.83 13.44
N LEU A 262 15.37 -5.66 14.08
CA LEU A 262 14.56 -5.29 15.22
C LEU A 262 15.27 -5.79 16.48
N ASP A 263 16.02 -4.89 17.13
CA ASP A 263 16.89 -5.24 18.26
C ASP A 263 16.23 -5.01 19.62
N GLY A 264 15.93 -6.12 20.30
CA GLY A 264 15.52 -6.15 21.68
C GLY A 264 14.08 -5.69 21.95
N PRO A 265 13.56 -6.00 23.15
CA PRO A 265 12.15 -5.75 23.48
C PRO A 265 11.72 -4.28 23.42
N GLY A 266 12.64 -3.35 23.70
CA GLY A 266 12.36 -1.91 23.67
C GLY A 266 11.99 -1.39 22.29
N ASN A 267 12.49 -2.02 21.22
CA ASN A 267 12.17 -1.63 19.85
C ASN A 267 10.86 -2.22 19.32
N ILE A 268 10.25 -3.20 20.02
CA ILE A 268 9.00 -3.84 19.55
C ILE A 268 7.85 -2.83 19.39
N VAL A 269 7.83 -1.77 20.21
CA VAL A 269 6.81 -0.72 20.14
C VAL A 269 6.79 -0.01 18.77
N HIS A 270 7.90 -0.03 18.04
CA HIS A 270 8.05 0.58 16.71
C HIS A 270 7.78 -0.40 15.57
N ALA A 271 7.55 -1.68 15.86
CA ALA A 271 7.44 -2.73 14.84
C ALA A 271 6.32 -2.49 13.83
N GLU A 272 5.19 -1.89 14.24
CA GLU A 272 4.10 -1.56 13.32
C GLU A 272 4.47 -0.42 12.37
N SER A 273 5.18 0.61 12.86
CA SER A 273 5.67 1.70 12.01
C SER A 273 6.64 1.19 10.94
N ILE A 274 7.58 0.34 11.34
CA ILE A 274 8.55 -0.28 10.42
C ILE A 274 7.87 -1.23 9.44
N CYS A 275 6.97 -2.10 9.93
CA CYS A 275 6.22 -3.00 9.07
C CYS A 275 5.28 -2.25 8.10
N GLY A 276 4.86 -1.03 8.42
CA GLY A 276 4.11 -0.18 7.49
C GLY A 276 4.92 0.27 6.26
N ILE A 277 6.24 0.14 6.27
CA ILE A 277 7.10 0.56 5.16
C ILE A 277 7.18 -0.55 4.12
N GLU A 278 6.79 -0.26 2.88
CA GLU A 278 6.71 -1.25 1.82
C GLU A 278 8.09 -1.86 1.47
N LYS A 279 9.14 -1.03 1.43
CA LYS A 279 10.51 -1.48 1.13
C LYS A 279 11.05 -2.51 2.12
N VAL A 280 10.63 -2.47 3.39
CA VAL A 280 11.01 -3.47 4.39
C VAL A 280 10.29 -4.78 4.06
N LYS A 281 11.03 -5.81 3.63
CA LYS A 281 10.43 -7.09 3.22
C LYS A 281 10.56 -8.17 4.28
N VAL A 282 11.59 -8.13 5.12
CA VAL A 282 11.87 -9.11 6.17
C VAL A 282 12.15 -8.40 7.49
N ILE A 283 11.62 -8.91 8.59
CA ILE A 283 12.02 -8.49 9.94
C ILE A 283 12.96 -9.55 10.50
N GLN A 284 14.14 -9.10 10.90
CA GLN A 284 15.14 -9.88 11.57
C GLN A 284 15.07 -9.54 13.07
N TRP A 285 14.43 -10.41 13.84
CA TRP A 285 14.22 -10.21 15.29
C TRP A 285 15.41 -10.72 16.10
N VAL A 286 15.91 -9.90 17.04
CA VAL A 286 16.88 -10.31 18.06
C VAL A 286 16.31 -10.00 19.45
N PRO A 287 16.18 -10.99 20.35
CA PRO A 287 15.60 -10.76 21.68
C PRO A 287 16.52 -10.04 22.67
N GLY A 288 17.78 -9.79 22.31
CA GLY A 288 18.79 -9.20 23.19
C GLY A 288 19.42 -10.21 24.17
N ALA A 289 20.04 -9.72 25.24
CA ALA A 289 20.73 -10.53 26.25
C ALA A 289 19.81 -10.90 27.44
N GLY A 290 20.26 -11.86 28.25
CA GLY A 290 19.60 -12.22 29.52
C GLY A 290 18.32 -13.05 29.33
N GLU A 291 17.30 -12.78 30.16
CA GLU A 291 16.07 -13.59 30.22
C GLU A 291 15.32 -13.64 28.88
N SER A 292 15.39 -12.57 28.09
CA SER A 292 14.75 -12.46 26.78
C SER A 292 15.16 -13.55 25.78
N GLN A 293 16.38 -14.10 25.89
CA GLN A 293 16.85 -15.18 25.01
C GLN A 293 16.06 -16.49 25.17
N THR A 294 15.43 -16.66 26.33
CA THR A 294 14.71 -17.89 26.70
C THR A 294 13.19 -17.73 26.63
N GLN A 295 12.70 -16.52 26.32
CA GLN A 295 11.27 -16.24 26.20
C GLN A 295 10.70 -16.79 24.89
N ASP A 296 9.40 -17.11 24.91
CA ASP A 296 8.66 -17.50 23.71
C ASP A 296 8.20 -16.26 22.93
N TRP A 297 8.79 -16.06 21.75
CA TRP A 297 8.49 -14.95 20.84
C TRP A 297 7.50 -15.33 19.74
N THR A 298 6.80 -16.46 19.85
CA THR A 298 5.81 -16.93 18.86
C THR A 298 4.78 -15.86 18.52
N TRP A 299 4.27 -15.14 19.53
CA TRP A 299 3.30 -14.07 19.34
C TRP A 299 3.84 -12.93 18.46
N LEU A 300 5.14 -12.63 18.54
CA LEU A 300 5.79 -11.58 17.75
C LEU A 300 5.98 -12.05 16.30
N TYR A 301 6.35 -13.32 16.10
CA TYR A 301 6.41 -13.91 14.76
C TYR A 301 5.02 -13.92 14.09
N GLU A 302 3.98 -14.27 14.84
CA GLU A 302 2.59 -14.19 14.37
C GLU A 302 2.20 -12.76 14.00
N LYS A 303 2.57 -11.77 14.82
CA LYS A 303 2.34 -10.35 14.54
C LYS A 303 3.05 -9.89 13.26
N ILE A 304 4.35 -10.16 13.13
CA ILE A 304 5.16 -9.79 11.96
C ILE A 304 4.59 -10.44 10.69
N ASN A 305 4.24 -11.72 10.75
CA ASN A 305 3.61 -12.45 9.63
C ASN A 305 2.22 -11.88 9.29
N ALA A 306 1.43 -11.49 10.29
CA ALA A 306 0.12 -10.88 10.09
C ALA A 306 0.23 -9.50 9.40
N LEU A 307 1.31 -8.77 9.65
CA LEU A 307 1.66 -7.51 8.99
C LEU A 307 2.29 -7.71 7.60
N GLY A 308 2.33 -8.95 7.10
CA GLY A 308 2.78 -9.27 5.74
C GLY A 308 4.29 -9.22 5.54
N LYS A 309 5.09 -9.26 6.61
CA LYS A 309 6.55 -9.28 6.53
C LYS A 309 7.11 -10.69 6.60
N GLY A 310 8.26 -10.89 5.96
CA GLY A 310 9.00 -12.13 6.01
C GLY A 310 9.70 -12.33 7.36
N LEU A 311 9.98 -13.60 7.65
CA LEU A 311 10.62 -14.04 8.89
C LEU A 311 11.91 -14.80 8.61
N TRP A 312 12.86 -14.62 9.52
CA TRP A 312 14.13 -15.34 9.57
C TRP A 312 14.18 -16.22 10.82
N LEU A 313 14.21 -17.54 10.63
CA LEU A 313 14.13 -18.52 11.72
C LEU A 313 15.11 -19.68 11.53
N HIS A 314 15.19 -20.57 12.52
CA HIS A 314 15.97 -21.80 12.46
C HIS A 314 15.06 -23.02 12.42
N ALA A 315 15.40 -24.01 11.59
CA ALA A 315 14.68 -25.28 11.50
C ALA A 315 15.63 -26.49 11.66
N GLY A 316 15.46 -27.22 12.76
CA GLY A 316 16.31 -28.35 13.12
C GLY A 316 16.06 -29.65 12.32
N SER A 317 14.94 -29.75 11.61
CA SER A 317 14.60 -30.90 10.75
C SER A 317 13.73 -30.50 9.56
N PRO A 318 13.59 -31.34 8.52
CA PRO A 318 12.68 -31.10 7.39
C PRO A 318 11.22 -30.88 7.83
N GLU A 319 10.73 -31.65 8.79
CA GLU A 319 9.34 -31.55 9.28
C GLU A 319 9.10 -30.22 10.01
N ALA A 320 10.06 -29.80 10.83
CA ALA A 320 10.02 -28.50 11.49
C ALA A 320 10.06 -27.35 10.47
N ALA A 321 10.86 -27.48 9.41
CA ALA A 321 10.96 -26.50 8.34
C ALA A 321 9.63 -26.33 7.60
N VAL A 322 8.98 -27.43 7.23
CA VAL A 322 7.63 -27.42 6.62
C VAL A 322 6.61 -26.79 7.56
N THR A 323 6.60 -27.18 8.84
CA THR A 323 5.65 -26.64 9.82
C THR A 323 5.77 -25.12 9.97
N LEU A 324 7.01 -24.61 10.07
CA LEU A 324 7.25 -23.17 10.16
C LEU A 324 6.84 -22.45 8.88
N TRP A 325 7.10 -23.04 7.72
CA TRP A 325 6.76 -22.48 6.42
C TRP A 325 5.25 -22.39 6.20
N GLU A 326 4.50 -23.46 6.45
CA GLU A 326 3.03 -23.45 6.35
C GLU A 326 2.40 -22.43 7.31
N LYS A 327 2.98 -22.26 8.50
CA LYS A 327 2.46 -21.35 9.52
C LYS A 327 2.78 -19.87 9.22
N TYR A 328 3.98 -19.58 8.72
CA TYR A 328 4.55 -18.22 8.73
C TYR A 328 4.95 -17.65 7.36
N ASN A 329 4.62 -18.31 6.25
CA ASN A 329 4.98 -17.82 4.90
C ASN A 329 3.89 -16.96 4.23
N ARG A 330 3.12 -16.18 4.99
CA ARG A 330 2.01 -15.38 4.40
C ARG A 330 2.51 -14.39 3.35
N SER A 331 3.71 -13.84 3.55
CA SER A 331 4.34 -12.87 2.65
C SER A 331 5.00 -13.50 1.42
N GLY A 332 5.07 -14.84 1.34
CA GLY A 332 5.91 -15.54 0.36
C GLY A 332 7.41 -15.41 0.61
N ARG A 333 7.81 -14.87 1.78
CA ARG A 333 9.20 -14.55 2.12
C ARG A 333 9.54 -15.19 3.46
N MET A 334 10.18 -16.34 3.43
CA MET A 334 10.71 -16.97 4.62
C MET A 334 12.13 -17.48 4.40
N ILE A 335 12.96 -17.32 5.43
CA ILE A 335 14.36 -17.76 5.43
C ILE A 335 14.57 -18.67 6.62
N LEU A 336 15.17 -19.84 6.35
CA LEU A 336 15.48 -20.84 7.35
C LEU A 336 16.97 -21.15 7.35
N HIS A 337 17.62 -20.93 8.48
CA HIS A 337 18.85 -21.66 8.77
C HIS A 337 18.51 -23.10 9.09
N ILE A 338 19.13 -24.03 8.39
CA ILE A 338 18.87 -25.46 8.55
C ILE A 338 20.11 -26.20 9.04
N ASN A 339 19.90 -27.34 9.69
CA ASN A 339 20.98 -28.23 10.09
C ASN A 339 21.21 -29.29 9.01
N ALA A 340 22.01 -28.94 7.99
CA ALA A 340 22.37 -29.84 6.91
C ALA A 340 23.90 -29.92 6.76
N GLY A 341 24.45 -31.13 6.92
CA GLY A 341 25.88 -31.39 6.83
C GLY A 341 26.39 -31.63 5.40
N ASP A 342 25.50 -31.96 4.47
CA ASP A 342 25.82 -32.30 3.10
C ASP A 342 24.63 -32.01 2.15
N ARG A 343 24.86 -32.20 0.84
CA ARG A 343 23.84 -31.97 -0.20
C ARG A 343 22.62 -32.88 -0.05
N ASP A 344 22.81 -34.14 0.35
CA ASP A 344 21.72 -35.09 0.52
C ASP A 344 20.80 -34.67 1.68
N ALA A 345 21.37 -34.10 2.75
CA ALA A 345 20.62 -33.52 3.85
C ALA A 345 19.77 -32.35 3.40
N VAL A 346 20.31 -31.43 2.60
CA VAL A 346 19.51 -30.34 2.00
C VAL A 346 18.43 -30.89 1.06
N GLY A 347 18.75 -31.92 0.27
CA GLY A 347 17.79 -32.63 -0.58
C GLY A 347 16.55 -33.09 0.20
N ARG A 348 16.73 -33.66 1.39
CA ARG A 348 15.60 -34.05 2.27
C ARG A 348 14.72 -32.88 2.72
N TYR A 349 15.30 -31.69 2.94
CA TYR A 349 14.48 -30.50 3.21
C TYR A 349 13.68 -30.09 1.98
N LEU A 350 14.30 -30.07 0.80
CA LEU A 350 13.63 -29.73 -0.47
C LEU A 350 12.51 -30.73 -0.80
N ASP A 351 12.81 -32.03 -0.74
CA ASP A 351 11.84 -33.12 -0.94
C ASP A 351 10.65 -33.01 0.02
N ALA A 352 10.87 -32.57 1.26
CA ALA A 352 9.80 -32.37 2.23
C ALA A 352 8.84 -31.26 1.77
N PHE A 353 9.33 -30.15 1.21
CA PHE A 353 8.48 -29.10 0.63
C PHE A 353 7.75 -29.58 -0.63
N ASP A 354 8.43 -30.34 -1.50
CA ASP A 354 7.83 -30.89 -2.72
C ASP A 354 6.73 -31.92 -2.41
N SER A 355 6.91 -32.74 -1.36
CA SER A 355 5.93 -33.74 -0.92
C SER A 355 4.63 -33.12 -0.38
N VAL A 356 4.69 -31.90 0.16
CA VAL A 356 3.50 -31.10 0.52
C VAL A 356 2.78 -30.62 -0.74
N GLY A 357 3.52 -30.34 -1.81
CA GLY A 357 3.00 -30.03 -3.14
C GLY A 357 2.31 -31.21 -3.82
N ASP A 358 2.82 -32.44 -3.66
CA ASP A 358 2.31 -33.66 -4.31
C ASP A 358 1.01 -34.22 -3.68
N VAL A 359 0.75 -33.96 -2.40
CA VAL A 359 -0.47 -34.45 -1.69
C VAL A 359 -1.68 -33.51 -1.88
N ARG A 360 -1.49 -32.34 -2.52
CA ARG A 360 -2.55 -31.39 -2.83
C ARG A 360 -2.50 -30.93 -4.29
N SER A 361 -2.83 -31.85 -5.20
CA SER A 361 -3.22 -31.49 -6.57
C SER A 361 -4.73 -31.68 -6.73
N PRO A 362 -5.45 -30.61 -7.09
CA PRO A 362 -5.66 -30.42 -8.51
C PRO A 362 -5.25 -29.01 -8.98
N HIS A 363 -4.35 -28.98 -9.96
CA HIS A 363 -4.03 -27.83 -10.85
C HIS A 363 -3.65 -26.50 -10.16
N ARG A 364 -2.34 -26.24 -10.05
CA ARG A 364 -1.82 -24.85 -10.05
C ARG A 364 -1.10 -24.57 -11.38
N PRO A 365 -1.55 -23.60 -12.19
CA PRO A 365 -0.82 -23.16 -13.37
C PRO A 365 0.44 -22.38 -12.96
N ALA A 366 1.40 -22.26 -13.89
CA ALA A 366 2.58 -21.41 -13.74
C ALA A 366 2.18 -20.01 -13.24
N ALA A 367 2.91 -19.45 -12.27
CA ALA A 367 2.67 -18.11 -11.72
C ALA A 367 2.46 -17.13 -12.87
N SER A 368 1.23 -16.61 -12.94
CA SER A 368 0.86 -15.64 -13.96
C SER A 368 1.61 -14.34 -13.67
N LYS A 369 2.20 -13.73 -14.71
CA LYS A 369 2.81 -12.39 -14.55
C LYS A 369 1.72 -11.46 -14.00
N PRO A 370 2.00 -10.65 -12.98
CA PRO A 370 1.00 -9.74 -12.41
C PRO A 370 0.45 -8.84 -13.52
N VAL A 371 -0.88 -8.73 -13.56
CA VAL A 371 -1.58 -7.86 -14.50
C VAL A 371 -1.23 -6.41 -14.20
N TYR A 372 -0.83 -5.64 -15.22
CA TYR A 372 -0.62 -4.21 -15.08
C TYR A 372 -1.97 -3.51 -14.91
N CYS A 373 -2.20 -2.87 -13.76
CA CYS A 373 -3.46 -2.19 -13.44
C CYS A 373 -3.34 -0.65 -13.42
N GLY A 374 -2.40 -0.09 -14.18
CA GLY A 374 -2.14 1.35 -14.15
C GLY A 374 -1.18 1.77 -13.04
N GLU A 375 -0.65 3.00 -13.13
CA GLU A 375 0.31 3.54 -12.16
C GLU A 375 -0.30 3.71 -10.76
N LEU A 376 -1.61 3.99 -10.69
CA LEU A 376 -2.31 4.20 -9.42
C LEU A 376 -2.35 2.95 -8.52
N ALA A 377 -2.32 1.75 -9.10
CA ALA A 377 -2.36 0.51 -8.35
C ALA A 377 -1.19 0.37 -7.36
N GLY A 378 -0.07 1.05 -7.62
CA GLY A 378 1.09 1.08 -6.71
C GLY A 378 1.05 2.13 -5.60
N LEU A 379 0.07 3.05 -5.60
CA LEU A 379 0.06 4.18 -4.66
C LEU A 379 -0.63 3.83 -3.34
N ALA A 380 0.01 4.21 -2.23
CA ALA A 380 -0.62 4.20 -0.91
C ALA A 380 -1.72 5.29 -0.83
N SER A 381 -2.73 5.12 0.04
CA SER A 381 -3.87 6.04 0.09
C SER A 381 -3.43 7.45 0.50
N ALA A 382 -2.50 7.53 1.45
CA ALA A 382 -1.90 8.79 1.88
C ALA A 382 -1.14 9.49 0.75
N GLU A 383 -0.48 8.73 -0.12
CA GLU A 383 0.25 9.25 -1.29
C GLU A 383 -0.70 9.71 -2.39
N PHE A 384 -1.80 8.98 -2.64
CA PHE A 384 -2.87 9.44 -3.54
C PHE A 384 -3.45 10.78 -3.05
N ALA A 385 -3.81 10.83 -1.75
CA ALA A 385 -4.31 12.04 -1.12
C ALA A 385 -3.30 13.19 -1.19
N GLU A 386 -2.00 12.90 -1.14
CA GLU A 386 -0.94 13.90 -1.33
C GLU A 386 -0.94 14.56 -2.70
N ARG A 387 -1.07 13.73 -3.72
CA ARG A 387 -0.85 14.18 -5.10
C ARG A 387 -2.09 14.80 -5.70
N TYR A 388 -3.26 14.32 -5.29
CA TYR A 388 -4.49 14.50 -6.07
C TYR A 388 -5.63 15.14 -5.28
N VAL A 389 -5.60 15.09 -3.95
CA VAL A 389 -6.61 15.75 -3.11
C VAL A 389 -6.13 17.15 -2.70
N PRO A 390 -6.97 18.20 -2.78
CA PRO A 390 -6.59 19.54 -2.36
C PRO A 390 -6.22 19.59 -0.87
N ARG A 391 -4.97 19.95 -0.55
CA ARG A 391 -4.43 19.97 0.82
C ARG A 391 -4.40 21.34 1.50
N ASP A 392 -4.64 22.42 0.76
CA ASP A 392 -4.59 23.75 1.36
C ASP A 392 -5.65 23.84 2.47
N ALA A 393 -5.26 24.29 3.66
CA ALA A 393 -6.25 24.60 4.69
C ALA A 393 -7.18 25.67 4.10
N PRO A 394 -8.51 25.53 4.24
CA PRO A 394 -9.44 26.49 3.68
C PRO A 394 -9.08 27.89 4.21
N VAL A 395 -8.83 28.82 3.29
CA VAL A 395 -8.43 30.20 3.61
C VAL A 395 -9.55 30.92 4.35
N LEU A 396 -10.78 30.47 4.14
CA LEU A 396 -11.99 30.97 4.76
C LEU A 396 -12.88 29.80 5.20
N CYS A 397 -13.29 29.79 6.46
CA CYS A 397 -14.23 28.83 7.01
C CYS A 397 -15.46 29.57 7.52
N LEU A 398 -16.63 29.31 6.93
CA LEU A 398 -17.91 29.93 7.30
C LEU A 398 -18.84 28.87 7.88
N ARG A 399 -19.64 29.22 8.89
CA ARG A 399 -20.68 28.34 9.41
C ARG A 399 -22.00 28.72 8.76
N ALA A 400 -22.72 27.76 8.18
CA ALA A 400 -24.03 28.03 7.59
C ALA A 400 -25.04 28.54 8.65
N ALA A 401 -24.85 28.16 9.92
CA ALA A 401 -25.66 28.62 11.04
C ALA A 401 -25.67 30.15 11.20
N ASP A 402 -24.56 30.82 10.84
CA ASP A 402 -24.46 32.29 10.91
C ASP A 402 -25.37 33.00 9.89
N PHE A 403 -25.89 32.25 8.90
CA PHE A 403 -26.77 32.73 7.85
C PHE A 403 -28.24 32.33 8.05
N LEU A 404 -28.60 31.66 9.14
CA LEU A 404 -29.99 31.20 9.38
C LEU A 404 -30.98 32.32 9.68
N ALA A 405 -30.53 33.48 10.13
CA ALA A 405 -31.42 34.56 10.54
C ALA A 405 -32.25 35.09 9.36
N GLY A 406 -33.53 34.70 9.30
CA GLY A 406 -34.46 35.09 8.23
C GLY A 406 -34.39 34.23 6.98
N ASN A 407 -33.56 33.17 6.97
CA ASN A 407 -33.40 32.25 5.86
C ASN A 407 -33.88 30.84 6.26
N THR A 408 -34.40 30.10 5.29
CA THR A 408 -34.55 28.65 5.38
C THR A 408 -33.18 27.96 5.46
N PRO A 409 -33.09 26.68 5.88
CA PRO A 409 -31.81 25.96 5.88
C PRO A 409 -31.12 25.95 4.51
N SER A 410 -31.86 25.73 3.41
CA SER A 410 -31.31 25.79 2.05
C SER A 410 -30.73 27.18 1.73
N GLU A 411 -31.49 28.25 1.98
CA GLU A 411 -31.04 29.63 1.73
C GLU A 411 -29.82 30.01 2.57
N ALA A 412 -29.74 29.53 3.80
CA ALA A 412 -28.59 29.76 4.68
C ALA A 412 -27.32 29.08 4.15
N ILE A 413 -27.42 27.83 3.69
CA ILE A 413 -26.31 27.11 3.05
C ILE A 413 -25.87 27.83 1.77
N GLU A 414 -26.83 28.21 0.90
CA GLU A 414 -26.57 28.94 -0.34
C GLU A 414 -25.88 30.28 -0.08
N ALA A 415 -26.35 31.04 0.92
CA ALA A 415 -25.75 32.31 1.32
C ALA A 415 -24.31 32.13 1.84
N ALA A 416 -24.06 31.09 2.63
CA ALA A 416 -22.73 30.76 3.12
C ALA A 416 -21.78 30.38 1.96
N ILE A 417 -22.22 29.53 1.03
CA ILE A 417 -21.45 29.14 -0.16
C ILE A 417 -21.16 30.36 -1.05
N ALA A 418 -22.17 31.21 -1.28
CA ALA A 418 -22.01 32.42 -2.08
C ALA A 418 -21.02 33.40 -1.44
N SER A 419 -21.07 33.55 -0.11
CA SER A 419 -20.10 34.37 0.63
C SER A 419 -18.69 33.78 0.58
N ALA A 420 -18.57 32.46 0.72
CA ALA A 420 -17.29 31.75 0.65
C ALA A 420 -16.63 31.89 -0.74
N ARG A 421 -17.42 31.78 -1.82
CA ARG A 421 -16.95 31.88 -3.22
C ARG A 421 -16.30 33.23 -3.54
N ASN A 422 -16.77 34.32 -2.94
CA ASN A 422 -16.23 35.66 -3.18
C ASN A 422 -14.77 35.84 -2.71
N SER A 423 -14.22 34.89 -1.96
CA SER A 423 -12.81 34.90 -1.53
C SER A 423 -11.81 34.52 -2.65
N GLY A 424 -12.25 33.82 -3.70
CA GLY A 424 -11.40 33.38 -4.81
C GLY A 424 -10.36 32.31 -4.47
N SER A 425 -10.40 31.74 -3.26
CA SER A 425 -9.50 30.68 -2.76
C SER A 425 -10.30 29.48 -2.26
N LEU A 426 -9.63 28.38 -1.92
CA LEU A 426 -10.27 27.23 -1.27
C LEU A 426 -10.95 27.67 0.03
N ALA A 427 -12.25 27.42 0.14
CA ALA A 427 -13.07 27.81 1.28
C ALA A 427 -13.89 26.63 1.80
N ALA A 428 -14.26 26.69 3.08
CA ALA A 428 -15.09 25.68 3.73
C ALA A 428 -16.41 26.30 4.23
N VAL A 429 -17.51 25.59 4.01
CA VAL A 429 -18.81 25.84 4.62
C VAL A 429 -19.12 24.69 5.57
N VAL A 430 -19.32 25.01 6.84
CA VAL A 430 -19.60 24.04 7.91
C VAL A 430 -21.08 24.03 8.23
N LEU A 431 -21.68 22.85 8.15
CA LEU A 431 -23.01 22.52 8.65
C LEU A 431 -22.84 21.88 10.02
N ASP A 432 -23.35 22.54 11.05
CA ASP A 432 -23.28 22.09 12.44
C ASP A 432 -24.52 22.58 13.22
N THR A 433 -24.51 22.41 14.54
CA THR A 433 -25.47 22.98 15.51
C THR A 433 -26.90 22.44 15.46
N GLN A 434 -27.40 22.04 14.29
CA GLN A 434 -28.72 21.48 14.07
C GLN A 434 -28.70 20.50 12.90
N ASP A 435 -29.73 19.68 12.77
CA ASP A 435 -29.99 18.97 11.52
C ASP A 435 -30.47 19.97 10.44
N TRP A 436 -30.03 19.74 9.21
CA TRP A 436 -30.24 20.61 8.06
C TRP A 436 -31.23 19.98 7.09
N LEU A 437 -32.48 20.45 7.15
CA LEU A 437 -33.55 20.01 6.25
C LEU A 437 -33.62 20.91 5.01
N ILE A 438 -33.21 20.39 3.86
CA ILE A 438 -33.09 21.13 2.60
C ILE A 438 -34.24 20.81 1.63
N ASP A 439 -34.77 21.84 0.97
CA ASP A 439 -35.86 21.75 -0.02
C ASP A 439 -35.38 21.70 -1.48
N ARG A 440 -34.06 21.71 -1.70
CA ARG A 440 -33.37 21.60 -3.01
C ARG A 440 -31.90 21.21 -2.81
N ALA A 441 -31.23 20.77 -3.88
CA ALA A 441 -29.85 20.33 -3.82
C ALA A 441 -28.88 21.44 -3.36
N VAL A 442 -27.89 21.08 -2.53
CA VAL A 442 -26.73 21.93 -2.27
C VAL A 442 -25.81 21.94 -3.49
N LEU A 443 -25.62 23.10 -4.12
CA LEU A 443 -24.77 23.26 -5.29
C LEU A 443 -23.34 23.63 -4.91
N LEU A 444 -22.37 22.76 -5.19
CA LEU A 444 -20.96 22.97 -4.84
C LEU A 444 -20.13 23.48 -6.02
N PRO A 445 -19.59 24.72 -5.95
CA PRO A 445 -18.66 25.24 -6.96
C PRO A 445 -17.24 24.69 -6.76
N SER A 446 -16.33 24.99 -7.68
CA SER A 446 -14.90 24.70 -7.51
C SER A 446 -14.31 25.34 -6.25
N ASN A 447 -13.25 24.74 -5.71
CA ASN A 447 -12.52 25.23 -4.53
C ASN A 447 -13.42 25.36 -3.28
N MET A 448 -14.27 24.37 -3.05
CA MET A 448 -15.24 24.38 -1.94
C MET A 448 -15.18 23.08 -1.16
N GLU A 449 -15.04 23.19 0.16
CA GLU A 449 -15.30 22.10 1.12
C GLU A 449 -16.67 22.32 1.79
N LEU A 450 -17.56 21.33 1.69
CA LEU A 450 -18.75 21.25 2.52
C LEU A 450 -18.49 20.27 3.66
N VAL A 451 -18.43 20.78 4.89
CA VAL A 451 -18.22 19.98 6.10
C VAL A 451 -19.55 19.74 6.79
N ILE A 452 -19.95 18.49 6.97
CA ILE A 452 -21.07 18.09 7.83
C ILE A 452 -20.47 17.64 9.16
N ASP A 453 -20.75 18.33 10.25
CA ASP A 453 -20.10 18.10 11.54
C ASP A 453 -21.11 17.83 12.66
N GLY A 454 -21.20 16.56 13.08
CA GLY A 454 -22.05 16.16 14.20
C GLY A 454 -23.55 16.34 13.96
N CYS A 455 -23.99 16.47 12.71
CA CYS A 455 -25.38 16.68 12.33
C CYS A 455 -25.80 15.86 11.10
N THR A 456 -27.10 15.92 10.78
CA THR A 456 -27.70 15.32 9.58
C THR A 456 -27.98 16.37 8.51
N LEU A 457 -27.52 16.16 7.28
CA LEU A 457 -28.00 16.87 6.08
C LEU A 457 -29.07 16.02 5.41
N LYS A 458 -30.30 16.53 5.32
CA LYS A 458 -31.48 15.76 4.92
C LYS A 458 -32.33 16.45 3.86
N LEU A 459 -32.72 15.72 2.82
CA LEU A 459 -33.70 16.19 1.84
C LEU A 459 -35.11 16.20 2.44
N ALA A 460 -35.87 17.27 2.21
CA ALA A 460 -37.24 17.40 2.68
C ALA A 460 -38.22 16.48 1.94
N ASP A 461 -39.31 16.12 2.61
CA ASP A 461 -40.36 15.28 2.04
C ASP A 461 -40.96 15.89 0.78
N GLY A 462 -41.20 15.05 -0.22
CA GLY A 462 -41.76 15.48 -1.50
C GLY A 462 -40.80 16.26 -2.40
N VAL A 463 -39.51 16.37 -2.07
CA VAL A 463 -38.53 17.01 -2.96
C VAL A 463 -37.97 16.00 -3.95
N PHE A 464 -37.92 16.39 -5.23
CA PHE A 464 -37.32 15.61 -6.32
C PHE A 464 -36.06 16.30 -6.83
N ASP A 465 -34.98 16.15 -6.08
CA ASP A 465 -33.66 16.68 -6.42
C ASP A 465 -32.56 15.84 -5.75
N ASN A 466 -31.32 16.10 -6.13
CA ASN A 466 -30.16 15.57 -5.41
C ASN A 466 -30.08 16.18 -4.00
N ILE A 467 -29.29 15.56 -3.11
CA ILE A 467 -28.93 16.18 -1.83
C ILE A 467 -27.78 17.17 -2.06
N ILE A 468 -26.75 16.73 -2.77
CA ILE A 468 -25.59 17.54 -3.15
C ILE A 468 -25.32 17.33 -4.65
N ARG A 469 -25.03 18.42 -5.37
CA ARG A 469 -24.66 18.36 -6.79
C ARG A 469 -23.54 19.35 -7.12
N SER A 470 -22.64 19.00 -8.03
CA SER A 470 -21.67 19.97 -8.57
C SER A 470 -22.41 21.14 -9.25
N ALA A 471 -22.03 22.37 -8.90
CA ALA A 471 -22.70 23.59 -9.38
C ALA A 471 -22.58 23.80 -10.90
N GLY A 472 -21.65 23.12 -11.56
CA GLY A 472 -21.51 23.15 -13.01
C GLY A 472 -22.65 22.47 -13.76
N ILE A 473 -23.44 21.60 -13.12
CA ILE A 473 -24.58 20.94 -13.76
C ILE A 473 -25.79 21.90 -13.79
N GLU A 474 -26.12 22.39 -14.98
CA GLU A 474 -27.23 23.32 -15.22
C GLU A 474 -28.39 22.60 -15.95
N PRO A 475 -29.50 22.31 -15.26
CA PRO A 475 -30.66 21.65 -15.88
C PRO A 475 -31.31 22.53 -16.94
N ASP A 476 -31.77 21.94 -18.04
CA ASP A 476 -32.59 22.65 -19.03
C ASP A 476 -33.96 23.04 -18.42
N PRO A 477 -34.32 24.33 -18.35
CA PRO A 477 -35.63 24.75 -17.84
C PRO A 477 -36.83 24.13 -18.58
N ALA A 478 -36.67 23.78 -19.86
CA ALA A 478 -37.73 23.13 -20.65
C ALA A 478 -37.83 21.61 -20.36
N ALA A 479 -36.76 21.01 -19.84
CA ALA A 479 -36.66 19.59 -19.54
C ALA A 479 -35.83 19.36 -18.25
N PRO A 480 -36.32 19.80 -17.07
CA PRO A 480 -35.50 19.90 -15.85
C PRO A 480 -34.99 18.57 -15.28
N ASN A 481 -35.54 17.46 -15.75
CA ASN A 481 -35.14 16.08 -15.39
C ASN A 481 -34.43 15.37 -16.55
N GLY A 482 -34.28 16.02 -17.71
CA GLY A 482 -33.67 15.45 -18.91
C GLY A 482 -32.16 15.63 -18.96
N VAL A 483 -31.61 15.64 -20.16
CA VAL A 483 -30.22 16.07 -20.40
C VAL A 483 -30.10 17.55 -20.03
N CYS A 484 -29.04 17.90 -19.34
CA CYS A 484 -28.77 19.26 -18.87
C CYS A 484 -28.39 20.18 -20.03
N ALA A 485 -28.65 21.48 -19.86
CA ALA A 485 -28.34 22.49 -20.87
C ALA A 485 -26.83 22.73 -20.98
N THR A 486 -26.14 22.80 -19.84
CA THR A 486 -24.68 22.95 -19.76
C THR A 486 -24.14 22.16 -18.57
N ILE A 487 -22.88 21.71 -18.69
CA ILE A 487 -22.15 21.06 -17.61
C ILE A 487 -20.72 21.58 -17.60
N GLU A 488 -20.53 22.61 -16.80
CA GLU A 488 -19.22 23.25 -16.64
C GLU A 488 -18.32 22.40 -15.73
N PRO A 489 -17.04 22.19 -16.10
CA PRO A 489 -16.10 21.49 -15.25
C PRO A 489 -15.95 22.14 -13.87
N THR A 490 -15.77 21.31 -12.85
CA THR A 490 -15.47 21.76 -11.49
C THR A 490 -14.19 21.11 -10.99
N GLU A 491 -13.50 21.77 -10.04
CA GLU A 491 -12.27 21.23 -9.45
C GLU A 491 -12.16 21.54 -7.96
N ASN A 492 -11.40 20.72 -7.23
CA ASN A 492 -11.09 20.96 -5.82
C ASN A 492 -12.35 21.01 -4.93
N ILE A 493 -13.28 20.08 -5.15
CA ILE A 493 -14.50 19.91 -4.34
C ILE A 493 -14.22 18.91 -3.22
N ARG A 494 -14.61 19.24 -1.99
CA ARG A 494 -14.53 18.31 -0.85
C ARG A 494 -15.89 18.22 -0.14
N ILE A 495 -16.36 17.01 0.14
CA ILE A 495 -17.58 16.74 0.91
C ILE A 495 -17.17 15.86 2.08
N THR A 496 -17.05 16.44 3.27
CA THR A 496 -16.46 15.74 4.43
C THR A 496 -17.42 15.66 5.60
N GLY A 497 -17.50 14.49 6.20
CA GLY A 497 -18.26 14.21 7.41
C GLY A 497 -17.34 14.11 8.62
N ARG A 498 -17.80 14.65 9.76
CA ARG A 498 -17.10 14.59 11.05
C ARG A 498 -18.09 14.25 12.17
N ASN A 499 -17.57 13.68 13.25
CA ASN A 499 -18.32 13.47 14.49
C ASN A 499 -19.67 12.74 14.31
N ASN A 500 -19.70 11.68 13.50
CA ASN A 500 -20.90 10.89 13.14
C ASN A 500 -21.89 11.62 12.22
N ALA A 501 -21.40 12.44 11.30
CA ALA A 501 -22.21 13.08 10.27
C ALA A 501 -23.06 12.09 9.46
N VAL A 502 -24.28 12.52 9.12
CA VAL A 502 -25.24 11.73 8.34
C VAL A 502 -25.72 12.53 7.13
N ILE A 503 -25.81 11.87 5.97
CA ILE A 503 -26.47 12.37 4.77
C ILE A 503 -27.68 11.47 4.48
N GLU A 504 -28.87 12.05 4.35
CA GLU A 504 -30.14 11.31 4.29
C GLU A 504 -31.09 11.83 3.22
N GLY A 505 -31.75 10.93 2.49
CA GLY A 505 -32.90 11.30 1.65
C GLY A 505 -34.15 11.64 2.47
N ALA A 506 -35.28 11.78 1.77
CA ALA A 506 -36.56 12.11 2.40
C ALA A 506 -37.14 10.90 3.15
N ASP A 507 -38.00 11.16 4.15
CA ASP A 507 -38.80 10.09 4.77
C ASP A 507 -39.94 9.66 3.84
N ASN A 508 -40.52 10.64 3.15
CA ASN A 508 -41.56 10.46 2.15
C ASN A 508 -41.03 10.98 0.80
N PRO A 509 -40.46 10.11 -0.05
CA PRO A 509 -39.95 10.50 -1.36
C PRO A 509 -41.02 11.16 -2.22
N TYR A 510 -40.59 11.97 -3.19
CA TYR A 510 -41.48 12.60 -4.16
C TYR A 510 -42.36 11.56 -4.86
N ARG A 511 -43.65 11.87 -4.99
CA ARG A 511 -44.65 10.97 -5.56
C ARG A 511 -45.45 11.69 -6.65
N ALA A 512 -45.44 11.14 -7.85
CA ALA A 512 -46.17 11.68 -8.99
C ALA A 512 -46.53 10.58 -10.00
N ALA A 513 -47.39 10.92 -10.97
CA ALA A 513 -47.71 10.00 -12.06
C ALA A 513 -46.44 9.72 -12.89
N ASN A 514 -46.08 8.46 -13.04
CA ASN A 514 -45.03 8.03 -13.95
C ASN A 514 -45.38 8.48 -15.38
N PRO A 515 -44.52 9.27 -16.06
CA PRO A 515 -44.84 9.80 -17.39
C PRO A 515 -45.10 8.74 -18.47
N LYS A 516 -44.62 7.51 -18.28
CA LYS A 516 -44.82 6.39 -19.22
C LYS A 516 -46.04 5.55 -18.91
N THR A 517 -46.32 5.28 -17.64
CA THR A 517 -47.39 4.34 -17.23
C THR A 517 -48.66 5.03 -16.73
N GLY A 518 -48.58 6.31 -16.35
CA GLY A 518 -49.65 7.07 -15.71
C GLY A 518 -49.92 6.68 -14.25
N VAL A 519 -49.21 5.69 -13.70
CA VAL A 519 -49.39 5.22 -12.33
C VAL A 519 -48.75 6.22 -11.35
N VAL A 520 -49.49 6.61 -10.31
CA VAL A 520 -48.95 7.47 -9.25
C VAL A 520 -48.11 6.64 -8.30
N GLU A 521 -46.79 6.84 -8.36
CA GLU A 521 -45.80 6.09 -7.58
C GLU A 521 -44.69 7.01 -7.07
N GLU A 522 -43.88 6.51 -6.15
CA GLU A 522 -42.70 7.21 -5.68
C GLU A 522 -41.67 7.24 -6.79
N TRP A 523 -41.13 8.43 -7.07
CA TRP A 523 -40.08 8.62 -8.05
C TRP A 523 -38.73 8.24 -7.45
N THR A 524 -38.54 6.94 -7.24
CA THR A 524 -37.33 6.32 -6.69
C THR A 524 -36.77 5.27 -7.66
N GLY A 525 -35.50 4.93 -7.50
CA GLY A 525 -34.75 4.08 -8.41
C GLY A 525 -34.25 4.80 -9.66
N ASP A 526 -33.72 3.99 -10.57
CA ASP A 526 -33.02 4.38 -11.79
C ASP A 526 -33.94 4.90 -12.89
N TYR A 527 -35.23 4.56 -12.85
CA TYR A 527 -36.20 4.98 -13.85
C TYR A 527 -36.34 6.50 -13.96
N PHE A 528 -36.20 7.22 -12.85
CA PHE A 528 -36.45 8.66 -12.80
C PHE A 528 -35.18 9.50 -12.97
N GLY A 529 -34.08 8.88 -13.38
CA GLY A 529 -32.87 9.56 -13.84
C GLY A 529 -32.03 10.19 -12.73
N TRP A 530 -31.04 10.99 -13.14
CA TRP A 530 -29.97 11.51 -12.29
C TRP A 530 -30.45 12.35 -11.09
N ARG A 531 -31.69 12.85 -11.10
CA ARG A 531 -32.31 13.58 -9.97
C ARG A 531 -32.57 12.71 -8.74
N THR A 532 -32.61 11.38 -8.88
CA THR A 532 -32.78 10.47 -7.73
C THR A 532 -31.47 10.15 -7.01
N VAL A 533 -30.33 10.52 -7.58
CA VAL A 533 -29.00 10.29 -6.99
C VAL A 533 -28.81 11.18 -5.76
N GLY A 534 -28.20 10.66 -4.69
CA GLY A 534 -27.94 11.46 -3.49
C GLY A 534 -26.88 12.55 -3.70
N ILE A 535 -25.65 12.15 -4.04
CA ILE A 535 -24.53 13.04 -4.39
C ILE A 535 -24.17 12.83 -5.86
N LEU A 536 -24.24 13.90 -6.66
CA LEU A 536 -23.96 13.85 -8.09
C LEU A 536 -22.83 14.80 -8.49
N LEU A 537 -21.74 14.26 -9.03
CA LEU A 537 -20.67 15.04 -9.65
C LEU A 537 -20.60 14.74 -11.14
N SER A 538 -20.37 15.76 -11.96
CA SER A 538 -20.11 15.60 -13.39
C SER A 538 -18.98 16.52 -13.81
N ARG A 539 -18.02 15.99 -14.59
CA ARG A 539 -16.83 16.73 -15.05
C ARG A 539 -16.03 17.36 -13.89
N ALA A 540 -16.01 16.70 -12.74
CA ALA A 540 -15.28 17.14 -11.56
C ALA A 540 -13.85 16.57 -11.55
N SER A 541 -12.86 17.36 -11.11
CA SER A 541 -11.50 16.87 -10.90
C SER A 541 -10.95 17.21 -9.52
N ARG A 542 -10.03 16.40 -9.00
CA ARG A 542 -9.36 16.61 -7.70
C ARG A 542 -10.37 16.79 -6.56
N TYR A 543 -11.12 15.74 -6.24
CA TYR A 543 -12.21 15.84 -5.27
C TYR A 543 -12.13 14.77 -4.18
N GLU A 544 -12.73 15.07 -3.04
CA GLU A 544 -12.82 14.18 -1.87
C GLU A 544 -14.27 14.02 -1.43
N ILE A 545 -14.68 12.78 -1.11
CA ILE A 545 -15.96 12.50 -0.46
C ILE A 545 -15.70 11.53 0.69
N SER A 546 -15.88 11.96 1.94
CA SER A 546 -15.43 11.16 3.07
C SER A 546 -16.17 11.34 4.39
N GLY A 547 -16.07 10.36 5.30
CA GLY A 547 -16.31 10.52 6.73
C GLY A 547 -17.76 10.57 7.23
N PHE A 548 -18.75 10.15 6.43
CA PHE A 548 -20.17 10.19 6.82
C PHE A 548 -20.89 8.85 6.64
N THR A 549 -22.04 8.73 7.31
CA THR A 549 -23.02 7.67 7.03
C THR A 549 -24.06 8.18 6.03
N MET A 550 -24.36 7.41 4.99
CA MET A 550 -25.41 7.75 4.02
C MET A 550 -26.55 6.72 4.05
N ARG A 551 -27.80 7.20 4.19
CA ARG A 551 -28.98 6.34 4.33
C ARG A 551 -30.24 6.94 3.71
N LYS A 552 -31.30 6.12 3.61
CA LYS A 552 -32.58 6.50 2.97
C LYS A 552 -32.38 7.13 1.58
N THR A 553 -31.49 6.56 0.78
CA THR A 553 -31.27 7.03 -0.58
C THR A 553 -32.51 6.82 -1.43
N HIS A 554 -32.70 7.63 -2.46
CA HIS A 554 -33.80 7.48 -3.42
C HIS A 554 -33.42 6.64 -4.63
N CYS A 555 -32.13 6.41 -4.85
CA CYS A 555 -31.51 5.55 -5.87
C CYS A 555 -30.03 5.35 -5.46
N TRP A 556 -29.10 5.44 -6.40
CA TRP A 556 -27.66 5.46 -6.20
C TRP A 556 -27.26 6.54 -5.19
N ALA A 557 -26.42 6.19 -4.23
CA ALA A 557 -26.01 7.12 -3.18
C ALA A 557 -25.08 8.19 -3.76
N ILE A 558 -24.05 7.78 -4.50
CA ILE A 558 -23.06 8.66 -5.11
C ILE A 558 -22.88 8.26 -6.58
N SER A 559 -23.04 9.21 -7.52
CA SER A 559 -22.78 8.97 -8.93
C SER A 559 -21.87 10.05 -9.52
N GLN A 560 -20.95 9.62 -10.38
CA GLN A 560 -19.90 10.47 -10.94
C GLN A 560 -19.70 10.13 -12.42
N ASP A 561 -19.74 11.13 -13.31
CA ASP A 561 -19.41 10.94 -14.73
C ASP A 561 -18.39 11.96 -15.24
N GLN A 562 -17.48 11.50 -16.10
CA GLN A 562 -16.31 12.27 -16.54
C GLN A 562 -15.48 12.89 -15.40
N CYS A 563 -15.46 12.25 -14.25
CA CYS A 563 -14.74 12.74 -13.08
C CYS A 563 -13.32 12.15 -13.02
N SER A 564 -12.36 12.89 -12.48
CA SER A 564 -11.00 12.35 -12.31
C SER A 564 -10.31 12.77 -11.03
N HIS A 565 -9.30 12.00 -10.60
CA HIS A 565 -8.51 12.34 -9.40
C HIS A 565 -9.38 12.41 -8.14
N GLY A 566 -10.35 11.50 -8.02
CA GLY A 566 -11.28 11.41 -6.90
C GLY A 566 -10.78 10.51 -5.78
N TYR A 567 -10.95 10.93 -4.53
CA TYR A 567 -10.74 10.09 -3.35
C TYR A 567 -12.04 9.93 -2.56
N LEU A 568 -12.58 8.71 -2.49
CA LEU A 568 -13.78 8.42 -1.72
C LEU A 568 -13.44 7.44 -0.59
N HIS A 569 -13.63 7.85 0.66
CA HIS A 569 -13.21 7.00 1.78
C HIS A 569 -13.96 7.20 3.09
N ASP A 570 -13.93 6.20 3.96
CA ASP A 570 -14.56 6.24 5.29
C ASP A 570 -16.06 6.54 5.24
N ILE A 571 -16.76 5.97 4.26
CA ILE A 571 -18.22 6.11 4.09
C ILE A 571 -18.92 4.84 4.54
N VAL A 572 -20.01 5.01 5.29
CA VAL A 572 -20.89 3.91 5.71
C VAL A 572 -22.22 4.01 4.97
N PHE A 573 -22.58 2.98 4.21
CA PHE A 573 -23.86 2.93 3.50
C PHE A 573 -24.93 2.13 4.23
N ASN A 574 -26.17 2.63 4.19
CA ASN A 574 -27.38 1.89 4.55
C ASN A 574 -28.50 2.22 3.55
N THR A 575 -28.50 1.51 2.43
CA THR A 575 -29.49 1.68 1.36
C THR A 575 -30.41 0.46 1.30
N ASN A 576 -31.70 0.70 1.07
CA ASN A 576 -32.71 -0.35 0.93
C ASN A 576 -33.76 -0.05 -0.16
N VAL A 577 -33.46 0.93 -1.02
CA VAL A 577 -34.32 1.33 -2.15
C VAL A 577 -34.00 0.48 -3.37
N LYS A 578 -34.89 0.47 -4.36
CA LYS A 578 -34.57 -0.09 -5.67
C LYS A 578 -33.38 0.66 -6.29
N ASN A 579 -32.40 -0.07 -6.85
CA ASN A 579 -31.15 0.49 -7.35
C ASN A 579 -30.50 1.42 -6.31
N GLY A 580 -30.45 0.92 -5.07
CA GLY A 580 -29.80 1.62 -3.96
C GLY A 580 -28.34 1.26 -3.91
N ASP A 581 -27.61 1.68 -4.93
CA ASP A 581 -26.17 1.49 -5.06
C ASP A 581 -25.43 2.42 -4.08
N GLY A 582 -24.18 2.09 -3.76
CA GLY A 582 -23.27 2.95 -3.00
C GLY A 582 -22.61 3.98 -3.92
N ILE A 583 -21.50 3.59 -4.54
CA ILE A 583 -20.69 4.45 -5.41
C ILE A 583 -20.75 3.96 -6.86
N ASP A 584 -21.18 4.83 -7.77
CA ASP A 584 -21.22 4.58 -9.21
C ASP A 584 -20.25 5.50 -9.98
N PHE A 585 -19.16 4.90 -10.48
CA PHE A 585 -18.37 5.51 -11.54
C PHE A 585 -19.02 5.22 -12.89
N ARG A 586 -19.32 6.30 -13.61
CA ARG A 586 -19.95 6.28 -14.92
C ARG A 586 -18.93 6.67 -15.99
N ASN A 587 -19.36 6.60 -17.25
CA ASN A 587 -18.52 6.84 -18.43
C ASN A 587 -17.58 8.05 -18.26
N GLY A 588 -16.30 7.85 -18.62
CA GLY A 588 -15.25 8.87 -18.58
C GLY A 588 -14.57 9.08 -17.23
N CYS A 589 -14.89 8.30 -16.20
CA CYS A 589 -14.19 8.40 -14.92
C CYS A 589 -12.77 7.83 -14.98
N SER A 590 -11.79 8.56 -14.48
CA SER A 590 -10.40 8.11 -14.53
C SER A 590 -9.57 8.55 -13.31
N PHE A 591 -8.54 7.80 -12.96
CA PHE A 591 -7.64 8.14 -11.86
C PHE A 591 -8.32 8.32 -10.48
N CYS A 592 -9.15 7.37 -10.03
CA CYS A 592 -9.85 7.49 -8.74
C CYS A 592 -9.50 6.36 -7.76
N LEU A 593 -9.53 6.69 -6.46
CA LEU A 593 -9.33 5.78 -5.35
C LEU A 593 -10.58 5.70 -4.47
N VAL A 594 -11.03 4.48 -4.20
CA VAL A 594 -12.05 4.16 -3.20
C VAL A 594 -11.41 3.34 -2.08
N ASP A 595 -11.59 3.76 -0.82
CA ASP A 595 -10.99 3.10 0.34
C ASP A 595 -11.97 3.05 1.53
N ALA A 596 -11.80 2.08 2.43
CA ALA A 596 -12.49 2.02 3.72
C ALA A 596 -14.03 2.20 3.65
N ILE A 597 -14.69 1.63 2.64
CA ILE A 597 -16.15 1.66 2.50
C ILE A 597 -16.76 0.55 3.33
N SER A 598 -17.86 0.83 4.03
CA SER A 598 -18.58 -0.20 4.79
C SER A 598 -20.10 -0.08 4.74
N GLY A 599 -20.79 -1.10 5.26
CA GLY A 599 -22.24 -1.10 5.44
C GLY A 599 -22.99 -2.00 4.47
N THR A 600 -24.28 -1.74 4.30
CA THR A 600 -25.17 -2.58 3.49
C THR A 600 -25.83 -1.78 2.38
N THR A 601 -25.76 -2.30 1.15
CA THR A 601 -26.44 -1.71 0.01
C THR A 601 -27.54 -2.62 -0.53
N SER A 602 -28.68 -2.06 -0.94
CA SER A 602 -29.69 -2.87 -1.64
C SER A 602 -29.17 -3.33 -2.99
N ASP A 603 -28.37 -2.53 -3.69
CA ASP A 603 -27.76 -2.90 -4.96
C ASP A 603 -26.22 -2.98 -4.86
N ASP A 604 -25.47 -2.46 -5.84
CA ASP A 604 -24.03 -2.56 -5.88
C ASP A 604 -23.36 -1.64 -4.84
N THR A 605 -22.30 -2.09 -4.15
CA THR A 605 -21.61 -1.21 -3.19
C THR A 605 -20.66 -0.23 -3.88
N VAL A 606 -19.87 -0.74 -4.84
CA VAL A 606 -19.03 0.07 -5.73
C VAL A 606 -19.14 -0.46 -7.16
N ALA A 607 -19.43 0.41 -8.11
CA ALA A 607 -19.64 0.06 -9.51
C ALA A 607 -18.80 0.91 -10.46
N CYS A 608 -18.08 0.25 -11.37
CA CYS A 608 -17.48 0.85 -12.56
C CYS A 608 -18.33 0.47 -13.76
N THR A 609 -19.19 1.38 -14.22
CA THR A 609 -20.26 1.08 -15.17
C THR A 609 -20.14 1.94 -16.43
N ALA A 610 -19.47 1.40 -17.46
CA ALA A 610 -19.23 2.07 -18.74
C ALA A 610 -20.20 1.56 -19.82
N LEU A 611 -21.21 2.35 -20.17
CA LEU A 611 -22.31 1.93 -21.05
C LEU A 611 -22.44 2.78 -22.31
N ASN A 612 -22.45 2.11 -23.47
CA ASN A 612 -23.00 2.59 -24.72
C ASN A 612 -24.51 2.31 -24.78
N GLY A 613 -25.31 3.34 -24.51
CA GLY A 613 -26.71 3.33 -24.87
C GLY A 613 -27.65 2.60 -23.90
N SER A 614 -28.54 3.39 -23.33
CA SER A 614 -29.97 3.10 -23.43
C SER A 614 -30.61 4.41 -23.83
N TYR A 615 -31.01 4.55 -25.10
CA TYR A 615 -31.89 5.66 -25.46
C TYR A 615 -33.13 5.56 -24.58
N ILE A 616 -33.60 6.69 -24.08
CA ILE A 616 -34.95 6.79 -23.53
C ILE A 616 -35.89 6.68 -24.73
N THR A 617 -36.12 5.46 -25.19
CA THR A 617 -37.09 5.17 -26.23
C THR A 617 -38.48 5.04 -25.60
N PRO A 618 -39.57 5.16 -26.37
CA PRO A 618 -40.91 4.87 -25.88
C PRO A 618 -41.04 3.47 -25.23
N GLU A 619 -40.26 2.50 -25.70
CA GLU A 619 -40.27 1.10 -25.24
C GLU A 619 -39.39 0.84 -24.00
N SER A 620 -38.48 1.75 -23.66
CA SER A 620 -37.61 1.60 -22.47
C SER A 620 -38.37 1.83 -21.16
N ASN A 621 -37.90 1.25 -20.05
CA ASN A 621 -38.49 1.50 -18.73
C ASN A 621 -38.00 2.82 -18.09
N TYR A 622 -36.88 3.37 -18.55
CA TYR A 622 -36.33 4.64 -18.06
C TYR A 622 -37.17 5.82 -18.54
N VAL A 623 -37.50 6.73 -17.63
CA VAL A 623 -38.24 7.98 -17.90
C VAL A 623 -37.25 9.11 -18.21
N TYR A 624 -36.16 9.17 -17.44
CA TYR A 624 -35.14 10.23 -17.48
C TYR A 624 -33.72 9.62 -17.49
N PRO A 625 -32.69 10.35 -17.97
CA PRO A 625 -31.36 9.78 -18.11
C PRO A 625 -30.65 9.70 -16.75
N MET A 626 -29.83 8.68 -16.54
CA MET A 626 -29.01 8.55 -15.32
C MET A 626 -27.74 9.41 -15.33
N GLN A 627 -27.36 9.96 -16.49
CA GLN A 627 -26.25 10.89 -16.62
C GLN A 627 -26.77 12.27 -17.04
N PRO A 628 -26.35 13.35 -16.38
CA PRO A 628 -26.84 14.69 -16.67
C PRO A 628 -26.43 15.17 -18.07
N MET A 629 -25.30 14.69 -18.59
CA MET A 629 -24.79 14.93 -19.96
C MET A 629 -25.45 14.05 -21.03
N GLY A 630 -26.29 13.08 -20.65
CA GLY A 630 -26.72 12.03 -21.57
C GLY A 630 -25.56 11.13 -22.02
N LEU A 631 -25.39 10.98 -23.34
CA LEU A 631 -24.44 10.04 -23.96
C LEU A 631 -23.53 10.72 -25.01
N GLU A 632 -23.21 12.00 -24.86
CA GLU A 632 -22.42 12.77 -25.85
C GLU A 632 -20.93 12.37 -25.95
N TYR A 633 -20.57 11.18 -25.47
CA TYR A 633 -19.20 10.68 -25.36
C TYR A 633 -18.96 9.58 -26.38
N ALA A 634 -17.92 9.71 -27.21
CA ALA A 634 -17.53 8.71 -28.18
C ALA A 634 -16.05 8.32 -28.02
N GLY A 635 -15.75 7.06 -28.30
CA GLY A 635 -14.39 6.52 -28.16
C GLY A 635 -13.88 6.56 -26.72
N ASP A 636 -12.57 6.73 -26.57
CA ASP A 636 -11.84 6.58 -25.31
C ASP A 636 -12.29 7.57 -24.22
N ALA A 637 -12.94 8.69 -24.57
CA ALA A 637 -13.48 9.65 -23.61
C ALA A 637 -14.66 9.11 -22.78
N ALA A 638 -15.24 7.97 -23.19
CA ALA A 638 -16.30 7.28 -22.46
C ALA A 638 -15.77 6.17 -21.54
N ASP A 639 -14.49 5.83 -21.64
CA ASP A 639 -13.89 4.72 -20.90
C ASP A 639 -13.76 5.04 -19.41
N ILE A 640 -13.72 3.98 -18.59
CA ILE A 640 -13.38 4.07 -17.17
C ILE A 640 -12.03 3.40 -16.96
N HIS A 641 -11.05 4.10 -16.40
CA HIS A 641 -9.73 3.52 -16.25
C HIS A 641 -8.87 4.09 -15.12
N ASP A 642 -7.85 3.31 -14.74
CA ASP A 642 -6.93 3.64 -13.64
C ASP A 642 -7.71 3.86 -12.34
N MET A 643 -8.41 2.82 -11.88
CA MET A 643 -9.19 2.82 -10.65
C MET A 643 -8.55 1.91 -9.61
N VAL A 644 -8.53 2.35 -8.35
CA VAL A 644 -8.19 1.51 -7.21
C VAL A 644 -9.39 1.46 -6.27
N ILE A 645 -9.85 0.25 -5.96
CA ILE A 645 -10.98 0.01 -5.05
C ILE A 645 -10.49 -0.94 -3.96
N ARG A 646 -10.35 -0.47 -2.72
CA ARG A 646 -9.83 -1.30 -1.65
C ARG A 646 -10.53 -1.17 -0.31
N ASN A 647 -10.34 -2.20 0.52
CA ASN A 647 -10.82 -2.26 1.90
C ASN A 647 -12.35 -2.07 1.99
N ILE A 648 -13.08 -2.84 1.18
CA ILE A 648 -14.54 -2.77 1.09
C ILE A 648 -15.16 -3.80 2.04
N ARG A 649 -15.96 -3.35 3.00
CA ARG A 649 -16.73 -4.21 3.93
C ARG A 649 -18.22 -4.14 3.61
N THR A 650 -18.71 -5.05 2.79
CA THR A 650 -20.04 -4.98 2.17
C THR A 650 -21.03 -6.00 2.72
N GLY A 651 -22.32 -5.75 2.52
CA GLY A 651 -23.42 -6.69 2.65
C GLY A 651 -24.62 -6.23 1.83
N GLY A 652 -25.72 -7.01 1.80
CA GLY A 652 -26.95 -6.61 1.13
C GLY A 652 -27.47 -7.60 0.07
N LYS A 653 -28.08 -7.11 -1.02
CA LYS A 653 -28.87 -7.96 -1.94
C LYS A 653 -28.24 -8.24 -3.31
N HIS A 654 -27.49 -7.31 -3.92
CA HIS A 654 -26.90 -7.51 -5.27
C HIS A 654 -25.37 -7.76 -5.31
N HIS A 655 -24.49 -6.81 -5.61
CA HIS A 655 -23.04 -7.10 -5.71
C HIS A 655 -22.17 -6.19 -4.85
N GLY A 656 -20.99 -6.68 -4.44
CA GLY A 656 -20.05 -5.89 -3.66
C GLY A 656 -19.36 -4.88 -4.55
N VAL A 657 -18.51 -5.39 -5.44
CA VAL A 657 -17.81 -4.57 -6.44
C VAL A 657 -18.13 -5.09 -7.84
N ILE A 658 -18.40 -4.18 -8.77
CA ILE A 658 -18.73 -4.55 -10.14
C ILE A 658 -17.92 -3.76 -11.17
N CYS A 659 -17.47 -4.45 -12.21
CA CYS A 659 -16.94 -3.86 -13.43
C CYS A 659 -17.83 -4.27 -14.60
N LEU A 660 -18.40 -3.27 -15.25
CA LEU A 660 -19.37 -3.42 -16.33
C LEU A 660 -18.94 -2.57 -17.51
N ALA A 661 -18.92 -3.17 -18.71
CA ALA A 661 -18.57 -2.45 -19.94
C ALA A 661 -19.43 -2.93 -21.12
N THR A 662 -19.90 -2.03 -21.99
CA THR A 662 -20.39 -2.39 -23.34
C THR A 662 -19.39 -1.93 -24.41
N ALA A 663 -19.70 -0.91 -25.23
CA ALA A 663 -18.75 -0.42 -26.23
C ALA A 663 -17.60 0.43 -25.65
N PRO A 664 -17.80 1.27 -24.61
CA PRO A 664 -16.73 1.82 -23.79
C PRO A 664 -15.95 0.71 -23.08
N SER A 665 -14.68 0.96 -22.79
CA SER A 665 -13.83 0.04 -22.03
C SER A 665 -13.83 0.35 -20.54
N VAL A 666 -13.56 -0.68 -19.74
CA VAL A 666 -13.16 -0.59 -18.34
C VAL A 666 -11.83 -1.30 -18.19
N TYR A 667 -10.77 -0.57 -17.81
CA TYR A 667 -9.43 -1.16 -17.74
C TYR A 667 -8.50 -0.50 -16.73
N ASN A 668 -7.40 -1.18 -16.39
CA ASN A 668 -6.47 -0.75 -15.34
C ASN A 668 -7.21 -0.57 -13.99
N ILE A 669 -7.84 -1.64 -13.52
CA ILE A 669 -8.63 -1.63 -12.28
C ILE A 669 -7.96 -2.56 -11.27
N SER A 670 -7.58 -2.04 -10.10
CA SER A 670 -7.18 -2.86 -8.95
C SER A 670 -8.32 -2.92 -7.92
N ILE A 671 -8.72 -4.14 -7.55
CA ILE A 671 -9.73 -4.39 -6.51
C ILE A 671 -9.08 -5.22 -5.40
N GLU A 672 -9.04 -4.72 -4.17
CA GLU A 672 -8.27 -5.34 -3.08
C GLU A 672 -9.05 -5.38 -1.77
N ASN A 673 -8.94 -6.47 -1.01
CA ASN A 673 -9.51 -6.58 0.34
C ASN A 673 -11.03 -6.32 0.37
N VAL A 674 -11.79 -7.12 -0.39
CA VAL A 674 -13.26 -7.08 -0.35
C VAL A 674 -13.76 -8.14 0.63
N LEU A 675 -14.35 -7.71 1.73
CA LEU A 675 -14.94 -8.57 2.75
C LEU A 675 -16.45 -8.41 2.77
N GLU A 676 -17.17 -9.51 2.62
CA GLU A 676 -18.60 -9.54 2.87
C GLU A 676 -18.84 -9.77 4.37
N GLU A 677 -19.05 -8.69 5.13
CA GLU A 677 -19.11 -8.71 6.59
C GLU A 677 -20.50 -9.10 7.13
N ALA A 678 -21.56 -8.71 6.42
CA ALA A 678 -22.95 -8.99 6.78
C ALA A 678 -23.59 -10.09 5.90
N PRO A 679 -24.60 -10.84 6.39
CA PRO A 679 -25.33 -11.80 5.58
C PRO A 679 -25.90 -11.16 4.32
N SER A 680 -25.81 -11.87 3.20
CA SER A 680 -26.23 -11.38 1.90
C SER A 680 -26.99 -12.47 1.14
N VAL A 681 -27.84 -12.06 0.19
CA VAL A 681 -28.57 -12.95 -0.72
C VAL A 681 -28.08 -12.83 -2.16
N ARG A 682 -26.82 -12.43 -2.29
CA ARG A 682 -26.19 -11.95 -3.52
C ARG A 682 -25.86 -13.07 -4.49
N GLU A 683 -25.89 -12.79 -5.80
CA GLU A 683 -25.35 -13.72 -6.78
C GLU A 683 -23.82 -13.76 -6.68
N SER A 684 -23.17 -12.59 -6.57
CA SER A 684 -21.72 -12.53 -6.40
C SER A 684 -21.21 -11.37 -5.55
N CYS A 685 -20.06 -11.57 -4.89
CA CYS A 685 -19.38 -10.52 -4.15
C CYS A 685 -18.64 -9.57 -5.10
N VAL A 686 -17.84 -10.09 -6.03
CA VAL A 686 -17.24 -9.29 -7.13
C VAL A 686 -17.74 -9.81 -8.47
N ARG A 687 -18.10 -8.89 -9.39
CA ARG A 687 -18.62 -9.26 -10.72
C ARG A 687 -17.96 -8.47 -11.84
N ILE A 688 -17.60 -9.17 -12.91
CA ILE A 688 -17.11 -8.61 -14.17
C ILE A 688 -18.03 -9.10 -15.29
N TYR A 689 -18.69 -8.21 -16.03
CA TYR A 689 -19.64 -8.62 -17.08
C TYR A 689 -19.91 -7.53 -18.13
N THR A 690 -20.46 -7.92 -19.28
CA THR A 690 -20.70 -7.03 -20.42
C THR A 690 -21.85 -6.03 -20.23
N GLY A 691 -22.64 -6.15 -19.16
CA GLY A 691 -23.80 -5.30 -18.92
C GLY A 691 -24.92 -5.40 -19.96
N TYR A 692 -25.70 -4.32 -20.06
CA TYR A 692 -26.86 -4.20 -20.93
C TYR A 692 -26.59 -3.13 -21.99
N GLY A 693 -26.42 -3.54 -23.24
CA GLY A 693 -26.13 -2.65 -24.37
C GLY A 693 -25.51 -3.39 -25.55
N SER A 694 -25.01 -2.64 -26.53
CA SER A 694 -24.40 -3.20 -27.75
C SER A 694 -22.96 -2.70 -27.95
N GLY A 695 -22.24 -3.36 -28.84
CA GLY A 695 -20.88 -2.97 -29.21
C GLY A 695 -19.77 -3.47 -28.28
N TYR A 696 -20.07 -4.37 -27.34
CA TYR A 696 -19.05 -5.07 -26.57
C TYR A 696 -18.15 -5.92 -27.47
N GLY A 697 -16.84 -5.79 -27.28
CA GLY A 697 -15.82 -6.63 -27.89
C GLY A 697 -14.86 -7.20 -26.85
N LYS A 698 -14.15 -8.27 -27.22
CA LYS A 698 -13.09 -8.85 -26.41
C LYS A 698 -12.01 -7.79 -26.12
N GLY A 699 -11.73 -7.55 -24.84
CA GLY A 699 -10.76 -6.54 -24.39
C GLY A 699 -11.37 -5.20 -23.98
N ASN A 700 -12.68 -4.99 -24.10
CA ASN A 700 -13.37 -3.89 -23.42
C ASN A 700 -13.19 -3.96 -21.90
N LEU A 701 -13.24 -5.17 -21.34
CA LEU A 701 -12.84 -5.46 -19.96
C LEU A 701 -11.45 -6.05 -19.97
N ARG A 702 -10.45 -5.28 -19.50
CA ARG A 702 -9.06 -5.74 -19.48
C ARG A 702 -8.23 -5.16 -18.35
N ASN A 703 -7.08 -5.76 -18.05
CA ASN A 703 -6.15 -5.24 -17.05
C ASN A 703 -6.81 -5.07 -15.67
N ILE A 704 -7.54 -6.10 -15.22
CA ILE A 704 -8.28 -6.07 -13.95
C ILE A 704 -7.65 -7.08 -12.98
N SER A 705 -7.16 -6.60 -11.85
CA SER A 705 -6.65 -7.45 -10.76
C SER A 705 -7.60 -7.41 -9.58
N VAL A 706 -7.93 -8.57 -9.05
CA VAL A 706 -8.83 -8.73 -7.89
C VAL A 706 -8.14 -9.58 -6.84
N THR A 707 -7.81 -9.00 -5.70
CA THR A 707 -7.05 -9.68 -4.64
C THR A 707 -7.77 -9.67 -3.30
N ASN A 708 -7.65 -10.78 -2.57
CA ASN A 708 -8.15 -10.94 -1.20
C ASN A 708 -9.68 -10.65 -1.07
N VAL A 709 -10.48 -11.46 -1.76
CA VAL A 709 -11.95 -11.43 -1.63
C VAL A 709 -12.40 -12.48 -0.62
N VAL A 710 -13.18 -12.11 0.38
CA VAL A 710 -13.79 -13.02 1.35
C VAL A 710 -15.30 -12.89 1.29
N SER A 711 -15.95 -13.84 0.63
CA SER A 711 -17.41 -13.93 0.49
C SER A 711 -18.02 -14.80 1.58
N ARG A 712 -19.18 -14.39 2.12
CA ARG A 712 -19.89 -15.11 3.22
C ARG A 712 -21.35 -15.40 2.90
N GLY A 713 -22.01 -14.55 2.14
CA GLY A 713 -23.43 -14.61 1.79
C GLY A 713 -23.67 -14.87 0.31
N ALA A 714 -22.78 -14.39 -0.57
CA ALA A 714 -22.98 -14.51 -2.01
C ALA A 714 -22.85 -15.95 -2.52
N ARG A 715 -23.63 -16.31 -3.54
CA ARG A 715 -23.58 -17.63 -4.19
C ARG A 715 -22.21 -17.88 -4.85
N PHE A 716 -21.59 -16.85 -5.41
CA PHE A 716 -20.24 -16.90 -5.97
C PHE A 716 -19.37 -15.83 -5.33
N ALA A 717 -18.13 -16.14 -4.94
CA ALA A 717 -17.26 -15.07 -4.45
C ALA A 717 -16.90 -14.11 -5.59
N VAL A 718 -16.58 -14.65 -6.78
CA VAL A 718 -16.33 -13.85 -7.99
C VAL A 718 -17.09 -14.39 -9.20
N ILE A 719 -17.52 -13.50 -10.11
CA ILE A 719 -18.12 -13.89 -11.40
C ILE A 719 -17.44 -13.13 -12.53
N VAL A 720 -17.11 -13.83 -13.61
CA VAL A 720 -16.79 -13.24 -14.92
C VAL A 720 -17.81 -13.78 -15.92
N LYS A 721 -18.65 -12.92 -16.50
CA LYS A 721 -19.61 -13.25 -17.56
C LYS A 721 -19.38 -12.33 -18.76
N ALA A 722 -18.19 -12.43 -19.35
CA ALA A 722 -17.72 -11.59 -20.45
C ALA A 722 -16.44 -12.15 -21.07
N ASP A 723 -16.19 -11.82 -22.34
CA ASP A 723 -14.89 -12.07 -22.98
C ASP A 723 -13.88 -11.03 -22.48
N VAL A 724 -13.06 -11.40 -21.51
CA VAL A 724 -12.08 -10.50 -20.88
C VAL A 724 -10.67 -10.73 -21.38
N LYS A 725 -9.78 -9.77 -21.11
CA LYS A 725 -8.34 -9.88 -21.41
C LYS A 725 -7.49 -9.47 -20.21
N ASP A 726 -6.50 -10.26 -19.82
CA ASP A 726 -5.58 -9.93 -18.73
C ASP A 726 -6.33 -9.62 -17.43
N VAL A 727 -7.04 -10.62 -16.91
CA VAL A 727 -7.81 -10.52 -15.66
C VAL A 727 -7.31 -11.57 -14.67
N GLN A 728 -6.96 -11.14 -13.47
CA GLN A 728 -6.37 -12.01 -12.46
C GLN A 728 -7.12 -11.92 -11.13
N PHE A 729 -7.36 -13.07 -10.54
CA PHE A 729 -7.92 -13.21 -9.20
C PHE A 729 -6.88 -13.88 -8.29
N ALA A 730 -6.68 -13.38 -7.07
CA ALA A 730 -5.78 -14.02 -6.10
C ALA A 730 -6.36 -13.97 -4.68
N GLY A 731 -6.27 -15.08 -3.95
CA GLY A 731 -6.69 -15.09 -2.54
C GLY A 731 -8.20 -14.95 -2.34
N VAL A 732 -9.00 -15.50 -3.26
CA VAL A 732 -10.46 -15.53 -3.16
C VAL A 732 -10.92 -16.66 -2.24
N ARG A 733 -11.73 -16.35 -1.23
CA ARG A 733 -12.29 -17.30 -0.25
C ARG A 733 -13.80 -17.21 -0.27
N GLN A 734 -14.45 -18.37 -0.35
CA GLN A 734 -15.90 -18.52 -0.17
C GLN A 734 -16.15 -19.24 1.15
N LEU A 735 -16.90 -18.61 2.05
CA LEU A 735 -17.25 -19.15 3.36
C LEU A 735 -18.68 -19.68 3.42
N ARG A 736 -19.51 -19.40 2.41
CA ARG A 736 -20.85 -19.96 2.28
C ARG A 736 -20.77 -21.45 1.87
N GLU A 737 -21.42 -22.33 2.64
CA GLU A 737 -21.33 -23.80 2.48
C GLU A 737 -21.84 -24.30 1.11
N ASP A 738 -22.92 -23.75 0.59
CA ASP A 738 -23.49 -24.04 -0.73
C ASP A 738 -23.05 -23.04 -1.83
N GLY A 739 -22.07 -22.18 -1.51
CA GLY A 739 -21.49 -21.22 -2.44
C GLY A 739 -20.31 -21.79 -3.22
N ALA A 740 -19.99 -21.17 -4.35
CA ALA A 740 -18.77 -21.45 -5.12
C ALA A 740 -17.81 -20.28 -5.03
N THR A 741 -16.52 -20.54 -5.24
CA THR A 741 -15.51 -19.47 -5.28
C THR A 741 -15.65 -18.62 -6.54
N HIS A 742 -15.97 -19.22 -7.67
CA HIS A 742 -16.06 -18.50 -8.94
C HIS A 742 -17.07 -19.09 -9.93
N LEU A 743 -17.45 -18.29 -10.92
CA LEU A 743 -18.09 -18.70 -12.17
C LEU A 743 -17.51 -17.86 -13.32
N PHE A 744 -16.86 -18.50 -14.28
CA PHE A 744 -16.29 -17.86 -15.46
C PHE A 744 -16.98 -18.34 -16.74
N GLU A 745 -17.54 -17.41 -17.50
CA GLU A 745 -18.22 -17.62 -18.78
C GLU A 745 -17.70 -16.58 -19.79
N GLY A 746 -17.39 -17.02 -21.01
CA GLY A 746 -16.82 -16.20 -22.09
C GLY A 746 -15.46 -16.70 -22.59
N GLU A 747 -15.05 -16.26 -23.77
CA GLU A 747 -13.75 -16.56 -24.39
C GLU A 747 -12.67 -15.59 -23.89
N SER A 748 -12.08 -15.91 -22.74
CA SER A 748 -11.11 -15.03 -22.06
C SER A 748 -9.67 -15.27 -22.51
N GLU A 749 -8.86 -14.20 -22.57
CA GLU A 749 -7.41 -14.24 -22.76
C GLU A 749 -6.72 -13.89 -21.43
N ASN A 750 -5.84 -14.76 -20.94
CA ASN A 750 -5.13 -14.56 -19.66
C ASN A 750 -6.05 -14.28 -18.45
N LEU A 751 -7.22 -14.96 -18.40
CA LEU A 751 -8.04 -15.01 -17.19
C LEU A 751 -7.47 -16.07 -16.24
N THR A 752 -7.04 -15.66 -15.06
CA THR A 752 -6.38 -16.53 -14.08
C THR A 752 -6.95 -16.36 -12.68
N MET A 753 -6.88 -17.42 -11.87
CA MET A 753 -7.30 -17.41 -10.47
C MET A 753 -6.34 -18.27 -9.63
N GLU A 754 -5.73 -17.69 -8.59
CA GLU A 754 -4.66 -18.29 -7.76
C GLU A 754 -5.00 -18.50 -6.28
#